data_AF-A0A4U0VNW6-F1
#
_entry.id   AF-A0A4U0VNW6-F1
#
_cell.length_a   1.000
_cell.length_b   1.000
_cell.length_c   1.000
_cell.angle_alpha   90.00
_cell.angle_beta   90.00
_cell.angle_gamma   90.00
#
_symmetry.space_group_name_H-M   'P 1'
#
loop_
_entity.id
_entity.type
_entity.pdbx_description
1 polymer ?
#
loop_
_entity_poly.entity_id
_entity_poly.type
_entity_poly.pdbx_seq_one_letter_code
_entity_poly.pdbx_strand_id
1 'polypeptide(L)'
;MEALSADESFESAVECLCAIFKETRDVDECLSTIQTLYPRVVALKPKMVASASTEDTETFKGITRVFAEAAEAWVVLIARLPAEFRELVDAVLECAARDKERDAISLTFNFWYELKQYLVLDMYIQARLQYVDVYSRLVDVMNGHLEYPKPEGSSDGDLFEGDREQEEKFREFRHQMGDVLKDCCAVIGVTECLQKSYDLIERWFHANAAQAIDGHVPHWQQLEAPLFSMRAMGRMVPPNESIMLPKLIPLIVQIPDQEKVRFQAVMALGRYTEWTSQHPETLQTQLNFIIAAFDHSSKEVVRAAALSFKFFCNDCAELLKTHTAQLQQFFEGVIDRLPPGSQDEITDGVASVLAKQPTDQIYASFKLYCDPVVKRLMDMAHNATDEKGKLALADRLQLITTFVQWVQPWVEPGQPNPAVQYCEEIFPILGAIADNFVSFAPILERVCRCWRYMVLSYRTAMLPLLPSLAEKLSSGFTASRQGCFLWATDAIVREFSNEIGHVDQATTNAIFHFYEQQASTFLKVLNDLPPEEVPDVIEDFFRLTVDVLSFHPHKIIPSLLMVSIFQAACSALALLKEEPLLATLQFLRDFLAYGGEASPTSFYGDEATRPRGNPPEIQAAVKRLLSVEGEVLVQRVLVGMMYSFPRDCFPDASGVLLAMFQLVPEQVATWLGNTVALLPPGSISPQESDRLLNNVRQRIESGEIRKIRMLLEDFTNSYRRRNVAPREGLGRLEATKFRFAG
;
A
#
# COMPACT_ATOMS: atom_id res chain seq x y z
N MET A 1 -34.86 -9.02 29.08
CA MET A 1 -34.13 -9.26 30.35
C MET A 1 -34.51 -10.59 30.96
N GLU A 2 -35.79 -10.89 31.25
CA GLU A 2 -36.18 -12.21 31.78
C GLU A 2 -35.86 -13.38 30.84
N ALA A 3 -35.96 -13.16 29.52
CA ALA A 3 -35.55 -14.13 28.49
C ALA A 3 -34.03 -14.40 28.47
N LEU A 4 -33.20 -13.56 29.10
CA LEU A 4 -31.78 -13.86 29.29
C LEU A 4 -31.56 -14.91 30.39
N SER A 5 -32.57 -15.25 31.20
CA SER A 5 -32.45 -16.24 32.28
C SER A 5 -32.79 -17.66 31.84
N ALA A 6 -33.30 -17.85 30.62
CA ALA A 6 -33.67 -19.14 30.07
C ALA A 6 -32.78 -19.47 28.87
N ASP A 7 -32.19 -20.67 28.87
CA ASP A 7 -31.20 -21.10 27.89
C ASP A 7 -31.76 -21.11 26.46
N GLU A 8 -33.01 -21.56 26.29
CA GLU A 8 -33.68 -21.65 24.97
C GLU A 8 -33.88 -20.29 24.29
N SER A 9 -34.00 -19.20 25.06
CA SER A 9 -34.25 -17.85 24.54
C SER A 9 -33.06 -16.91 24.64
N PHE A 10 -31.92 -17.40 25.15
CA PHE A 10 -30.79 -16.57 25.52
C PHE A 10 -30.18 -15.84 24.31
N GLU A 11 -29.84 -16.57 23.24
CA GLU A 11 -29.20 -16.02 22.04
C GLU A 11 -30.10 -14.98 21.36
N SER A 12 -31.37 -15.31 21.11
CA SER A 12 -32.33 -14.36 20.52
C SER A 12 -32.55 -13.12 21.40
N ALA A 13 -32.48 -13.28 22.73
CA ALA A 13 -32.57 -12.15 23.65
C ALA A 13 -31.32 -11.26 23.60
N VAL A 14 -30.11 -11.84 23.46
CA VAL A 14 -28.87 -11.09 23.23
C VAL A 14 -28.94 -10.32 21.91
N GLU A 15 -29.33 -10.96 20.80
CA GLU A 15 -29.45 -10.31 19.49
C GLU A 15 -30.44 -9.14 19.50
N CYS A 16 -31.61 -9.34 20.13
CA CYS A 16 -32.63 -8.31 20.26
C CYS A 16 -32.12 -7.10 21.06
N LEU A 17 -31.41 -7.33 22.18
CA LEU A 17 -30.82 -6.26 22.96
C LEU A 17 -29.75 -5.49 22.17
N CYS A 18 -28.85 -6.20 21.48
CA CYS A 18 -27.85 -5.60 20.61
C CYS A 18 -28.47 -4.74 19.50
N ALA A 19 -29.56 -5.21 18.88
CA ALA A 19 -30.30 -4.41 17.89
C ALA A 19 -30.90 -3.14 18.50
N ILE A 20 -31.49 -3.24 19.70
CA ILE A 20 -32.00 -2.07 20.44
C ILE A 20 -30.88 -1.07 20.71
N PHE A 21 -29.70 -1.52 21.13
CA PHE A 21 -28.58 -0.61 21.40
C PHE A 21 -28.14 0.17 20.15
N LYS A 22 -28.10 -0.50 18.99
CA LYS A 22 -27.74 0.15 17.70
C LYS A 22 -28.69 1.29 17.33
N GLU A 23 -29.99 1.13 17.59
CA GLU A 23 -30.98 2.19 17.36
C GLU A 23 -30.87 3.34 18.38
N THR A 24 -30.23 3.11 19.54
CA THR A 24 -30.00 4.14 20.57
C THR A 24 -28.66 4.89 20.44
N ARG A 25 -27.96 4.78 19.29
CA ARG A 25 -26.68 5.47 19.04
C ARG A 25 -26.80 6.99 19.02
N ASP A 26 -27.96 7.52 18.63
CA ASP A 26 -28.27 8.94 18.85
C ASP A 26 -28.64 9.14 20.31
N VAL A 27 -27.61 9.34 21.14
CA VAL A 27 -27.74 9.41 22.60
C VAL A 27 -28.57 10.60 23.08
N ASP A 28 -28.62 11.68 22.30
CA ASP A 28 -29.33 12.91 22.67
C ASP A 28 -30.84 12.73 22.40
N GLU A 29 -31.22 12.08 21.30
CA GLU A 29 -32.63 11.72 21.02
C GLU A 29 -33.14 10.56 21.90
N CYS A 30 -32.26 9.62 22.27
CA CYS A 30 -32.65 8.38 22.94
C CYS A 30 -32.43 8.34 24.47
N LEU A 31 -32.12 9.47 25.12
CA LEU A 31 -31.67 9.51 26.52
C LEU A 31 -32.62 8.80 27.51
N SER A 32 -33.94 9.01 27.37
CA SER A 32 -34.94 8.39 28.27
C SER A 32 -34.98 6.86 28.16
N THR A 33 -34.78 6.33 26.95
CA THR A 33 -34.65 4.90 26.68
C THR A 33 -33.38 4.35 27.32
N ILE A 34 -32.25 5.06 27.14
CA ILE A 34 -30.95 4.67 27.72
C ILE A 34 -31.02 4.62 29.25
N GLN A 35 -31.64 5.62 29.89
CA GLN A 35 -31.83 5.64 31.36
C GLN A 35 -32.64 4.44 31.88
N THR A 36 -33.54 3.90 31.06
CA THR A 36 -34.34 2.71 31.41
C THR A 36 -33.54 1.42 31.20
N LEU A 37 -32.73 1.37 30.15
CA LEU A 37 -31.93 0.19 29.79
C LEU A 37 -30.69 0.03 30.68
N TYR A 38 -30.02 1.13 31.01
CA TYR A 38 -28.72 1.12 31.68
C TYR A 38 -28.70 0.33 33.00
N PRO A 39 -29.60 0.57 33.99
CA PRO A 39 -29.59 -0.19 35.25
C PRO A 39 -29.83 -1.69 35.03
N ARG A 40 -30.59 -2.05 33.99
CA ARG A 40 -30.89 -3.44 33.65
C ARG A 40 -29.68 -4.14 33.04
N VAL A 41 -28.92 -3.44 32.19
CA VAL A 41 -27.65 -3.96 31.64
C VAL A 41 -26.66 -4.20 32.77
N VAL A 42 -26.46 -3.22 33.66
CA VAL A 42 -25.55 -3.34 34.80
C VAL A 42 -25.93 -4.49 35.74
N ALA A 43 -27.22 -4.76 35.93
CA ALA A 43 -27.71 -5.87 36.75
C ALA A 43 -27.32 -7.28 36.22
N LEU A 44 -26.75 -7.39 35.01
CA LEU A 44 -26.23 -8.65 34.47
C LEU A 44 -24.84 -9.03 35.01
N LYS A 45 -24.14 -8.13 35.72
CA LYS A 45 -22.80 -8.40 36.27
C LYS A 45 -22.70 -9.70 37.07
N PRO A 46 -23.61 -10.03 38.02
CA PRO A 46 -23.51 -11.28 38.76
C PRO A 46 -23.61 -12.52 37.87
N LYS A 47 -24.39 -12.44 36.77
CA LYS A 47 -24.54 -13.54 35.82
C LYS A 47 -23.25 -13.76 35.02
N MET A 48 -22.57 -12.69 34.60
CA MET A 48 -21.24 -12.76 33.98
C MET A 48 -20.21 -13.42 34.92
N VAL A 49 -20.18 -13.05 36.21
CA VAL A 49 -19.25 -13.64 37.17
C VAL A 49 -19.55 -15.14 37.39
N ALA A 50 -20.83 -15.49 37.48
CA ALA A 50 -21.26 -16.87 37.64
C ALA A 50 -20.86 -17.72 36.42
N SER A 51 -21.18 -17.28 35.20
CA SER A 51 -20.88 -18.03 33.97
C SER A 51 -19.37 -18.21 33.76
N ALA A 52 -18.55 -17.21 34.09
CA ALA A 52 -17.10 -17.34 34.06
C ALA A 52 -16.56 -18.36 35.08
N SER A 53 -17.20 -18.46 36.24
CA SER A 53 -16.78 -19.38 37.31
C SER A 53 -17.22 -20.83 37.05
N THR A 54 -18.34 -21.02 36.36
CA THR A 54 -18.86 -22.33 35.96
C THR A 54 -18.35 -22.80 34.61
N GLU A 55 -17.48 -22.03 33.95
CA GLU A 55 -16.94 -22.32 32.61
C GLU A 55 -18.04 -22.50 31.55
N ASP A 56 -19.09 -21.70 31.66
CA ASP A 56 -20.17 -21.60 30.65
C ASP A 56 -19.81 -20.49 29.65
N THR A 57 -19.18 -20.90 28.56
CA THR A 57 -18.54 -20.04 27.56
C THR A 57 -19.56 -19.33 26.68
N GLU A 58 -20.63 -20.00 26.30
CA GLU A 58 -21.71 -19.44 25.49
C GLU A 58 -22.46 -18.33 26.24
N THR A 59 -22.85 -18.58 27.48
CA THR A 59 -23.50 -17.54 28.32
C THR A 59 -22.56 -16.38 28.59
N PHE A 60 -21.29 -16.67 28.90
CA PHE A 60 -20.29 -15.65 29.17
C PHE A 60 -20.03 -14.75 27.95
N LYS A 61 -19.89 -15.35 26.77
CA LYS A 61 -19.71 -14.64 25.49
C LYS A 61 -20.93 -13.79 25.15
N GLY A 62 -22.13 -14.34 25.30
CA GLY A 62 -23.38 -13.60 25.06
C GLY A 62 -23.53 -12.38 25.98
N ILE A 63 -23.22 -12.52 27.28
CA ILE A 63 -23.27 -11.38 28.22
C ILE A 63 -22.16 -10.37 27.93
N THR A 64 -20.95 -10.82 27.60
CA THR A 64 -19.84 -9.95 27.18
C THR A 64 -20.24 -9.11 25.97
N ARG A 65 -20.90 -9.73 24.98
CA ARG A 65 -21.44 -9.03 23.80
C ARG A 65 -22.46 -7.95 24.18
N VAL A 66 -23.37 -8.24 25.11
CA VAL A 66 -24.35 -7.26 25.61
C VAL A 66 -23.64 -6.06 26.25
N PHE A 67 -22.63 -6.28 27.09
CA PHE A 67 -21.87 -5.19 27.70
C PHE A 67 -21.07 -4.39 26.67
N ALA A 68 -20.38 -5.06 25.74
CA ALA A 68 -19.59 -4.41 24.71
C ALA A 68 -20.45 -3.56 23.77
N GLU A 69 -21.51 -4.13 23.17
CA GLU A 69 -22.37 -3.38 22.23
C GLU A 69 -23.13 -2.23 22.91
N ALA A 70 -23.51 -2.38 24.19
CA ALA A 70 -24.09 -1.28 24.96
C ALA A 70 -23.06 -0.16 25.22
N ALA A 71 -21.83 -0.52 25.59
CA ALA A 71 -20.77 0.44 25.84
C ALA A 71 -20.34 1.18 24.56
N GLU A 72 -20.32 0.49 23.41
CA GLU A 72 -20.09 1.10 22.10
C GLU A 72 -21.20 2.06 21.70
N ALA A 73 -22.47 1.65 21.85
CA ALA A 73 -23.60 2.50 21.48
C ALA A 73 -23.67 3.79 22.32
N TRP A 74 -23.25 3.71 23.59
CA TRP A 74 -23.35 4.83 24.54
C TRP A 74 -22.01 5.50 24.83
N VAL A 75 -20.99 5.26 24.01
CA VAL A 75 -19.61 5.77 24.24
C VAL A 75 -19.54 7.28 24.44
N VAL A 76 -20.39 8.03 23.74
CA VAL A 76 -20.50 9.49 23.89
C VAL A 76 -20.96 9.88 25.30
N LEU A 77 -21.94 9.16 25.87
CA LEU A 77 -22.40 9.38 27.25
C LEU A 77 -21.35 8.93 28.27
N ILE A 78 -20.63 7.84 28.00
CA ILE A 78 -19.52 7.38 28.85
C ILE A 78 -18.45 8.48 28.96
N ALA A 79 -18.13 9.16 27.86
CA ALA A 79 -17.20 10.28 27.86
C ALA A 79 -17.77 11.55 28.52
N ARG A 80 -19.07 11.85 28.33
CA ARG A 80 -19.72 13.05 28.92
C ARG A 80 -20.00 12.90 30.43
N LEU A 81 -20.35 11.71 30.89
CA LEU A 81 -20.81 11.40 32.25
C LEU A 81 -20.01 10.21 32.86
N PRO A 82 -18.69 10.37 33.04
CA PRO A 82 -17.79 9.26 33.39
C PRO A 82 -18.11 8.62 34.74
N ALA A 83 -18.59 9.39 35.72
CA ALA A 83 -18.94 8.86 37.04
C ALA A 83 -20.20 8.00 37.02
N GLU A 84 -21.19 8.36 36.19
CA GLU A 84 -22.46 7.64 36.10
C GLU A 84 -22.31 6.33 35.33
N PHE A 85 -21.53 6.34 34.24
CA PHE A 85 -21.35 5.17 33.38
C PHE A 85 -20.15 4.29 33.75
N ARG A 86 -19.36 4.69 34.76
CA ARG A 86 -18.19 3.95 35.27
C ARG A 86 -18.43 2.46 35.41
N GLU A 87 -19.57 2.11 36.01
CA GLU A 87 -19.95 0.74 36.28
C GLU A 87 -20.06 -0.15 35.05
N LEU A 88 -20.47 0.41 33.90
CA LEU A 88 -20.55 -0.34 32.64
C LEU A 88 -19.15 -0.58 32.07
N VAL A 89 -18.27 0.42 32.13
CA VAL A 89 -16.89 0.30 31.69
C VAL A 89 -16.12 -0.72 32.53
N ASP A 90 -16.30 -0.69 33.86
CA ASP A 90 -15.72 -1.70 34.75
C ASP A 90 -16.26 -3.11 34.45
N ALA A 91 -17.53 -3.26 34.05
CA ALA A 91 -18.08 -4.55 33.62
C ALA A 91 -17.40 -5.08 32.34
N VAL A 92 -17.16 -4.22 31.35
CA VAL A 92 -16.45 -4.59 30.12
C VAL A 92 -15.01 -5.01 30.43
N LEU A 93 -14.31 -4.27 31.30
CA LEU A 93 -12.97 -4.66 31.78
C LEU A 93 -13.01 -6.00 32.52
N GLU A 94 -14.04 -6.24 33.34
CA GLU A 94 -14.21 -7.48 34.08
C GLU A 94 -14.44 -8.69 33.16
N CYS A 95 -15.20 -8.51 32.07
CA CYS A 95 -15.35 -9.49 31.00
C CYS A 95 -13.98 -9.83 30.40
N ALA A 96 -13.21 -8.81 29.98
CA ALA A 96 -11.89 -9.01 29.40
C ALA A 96 -10.94 -9.76 30.37
N ALA A 97 -10.99 -9.44 31.68
CA ALA A 97 -10.13 -10.05 32.68
C ALA A 97 -10.46 -11.53 32.98
N ARG A 98 -11.72 -11.94 32.82
CA ARG A 98 -12.20 -13.28 33.18
C ARG A 98 -12.26 -14.27 32.02
N ASP A 99 -12.04 -13.79 30.80
CA ASP A 99 -12.09 -14.60 29.59
C ASP A 99 -10.88 -15.55 29.45
N LYS A 100 -10.92 -16.69 30.13
CA LYS A 100 -9.82 -17.67 30.10
C LYS A 100 -9.59 -18.28 28.71
N GLU A 101 -10.66 -18.43 27.91
CA GLU A 101 -10.61 -19.08 26.59
C GLU A 101 -10.27 -18.11 25.46
N ARG A 102 -10.30 -16.79 25.73
CA ARG A 102 -9.95 -15.70 24.78
C ARG A 102 -10.93 -15.55 23.62
N ASP A 103 -12.14 -16.06 23.79
CA ASP A 103 -13.20 -16.09 22.77
C ASP A 103 -14.17 -14.91 22.85
N ALA A 104 -14.22 -14.21 23.99
CA ALA A 104 -15.16 -13.13 24.26
C ALA A 104 -14.49 -11.75 24.33
N ILE A 105 -13.21 -11.69 24.71
CA ILE A 105 -12.45 -10.45 24.92
C ILE A 105 -12.35 -9.59 23.66
N SER A 106 -12.26 -10.22 22.47
CA SER A 106 -12.21 -9.51 21.18
C SER A 106 -13.46 -8.66 20.92
N LEU A 107 -14.61 -9.05 21.49
CA LEU A 107 -15.85 -8.26 21.41
C LEU A 107 -15.71 -6.90 22.10
N THR A 108 -14.75 -6.74 23.01
CA THR A 108 -14.55 -5.49 23.75
C THR A 108 -13.61 -4.51 23.05
N PHE A 109 -12.88 -4.93 22.00
CA PHE A 109 -11.80 -4.12 21.41
C PHE A 109 -12.31 -2.85 20.73
N ASN A 110 -13.43 -2.94 19.99
CA ASN A 110 -14.01 -1.77 19.33
C ASN A 110 -14.46 -0.70 20.35
N PHE A 111 -15.04 -1.12 21.46
CA PHE A 111 -15.34 -0.21 22.58
C PHE A 111 -14.11 0.53 23.09
N TRP A 112 -12.99 -0.16 23.37
CA TRP A 112 -11.78 0.48 23.90
C TRP A 112 -11.19 1.51 22.93
N TYR A 113 -11.24 1.20 21.63
CA TYR A 113 -10.83 2.10 20.57
C TYR A 113 -11.73 3.35 20.54
N GLU A 114 -13.05 3.16 20.48
CA GLU A 114 -14.03 4.26 20.42
C GLU A 114 -13.93 5.15 21.65
N LEU A 115 -13.88 4.60 22.86
CA LEU A 115 -13.74 5.38 24.09
C LEU A 115 -12.46 6.21 24.08
N LYS A 116 -11.34 5.63 23.64
CA LYS A 116 -10.08 6.36 23.53
C LYS A 116 -10.20 7.56 22.60
N GLN A 117 -10.94 7.49 21.48
CA GLN A 117 -11.11 8.62 20.56
C GLN A 117 -11.67 9.86 21.27
N TYR A 118 -12.51 9.66 22.29
CA TYR A 118 -13.01 10.77 23.12
C TYR A 118 -12.02 11.17 24.21
N LEU A 119 -11.40 10.21 24.91
CA LEU A 119 -10.52 10.50 26.05
C LEU A 119 -9.25 11.27 25.68
N VAL A 120 -8.81 11.20 24.41
CA VAL A 120 -7.66 11.99 23.93
C VAL A 120 -8.00 13.45 23.63
N LEU A 121 -9.28 13.82 23.57
CA LEU A 121 -9.71 15.20 23.33
C LEU A 121 -9.66 16.00 24.64
N ASP A 122 -9.11 17.21 24.58
CA ASP A 122 -8.97 18.09 25.74
C ASP A 122 -10.30 18.35 26.48
N MET A 123 -11.41 18.42 25.73
CA MET A 123 -12.75 18.64 26.30
C MET A 123 -13.21 17.51 27.24
N TYR A 124 -12.63 16.30 27.14
CA TYR A 124 -12.96 15.14 27.96
C TYR A 124 -11.85 14.79 28.97
N ILE A 125 -10.97 15.73 29.32
CA ILE A 125 -9.87 15.48 30.27
C ILE A 125 -10.33 14.92 31.62
N GLN A 126 -11.50 15.35 32.12
CA GLN A 126 -12.06 14.83 33.37
C GLN A 126 -12.46 13.35 33.25
N ALA A 127 -13.03 12.95 32.12
CA ALA A 127 -13.32 11.55 31.85
C ALA A 127 -12.03 10.74 31.71
N ARG A 128 -11.00 11.30 31.05
CA ARG A 128 -9.68 10.67 30.96
C ARG A 128 -9.13 10.37 32.35
N LEU A 129 -9.10 11.36 33.25
CA LEU A 129 -8.60 11.19 34.62
C LEU A 129 -9.36 10.11 35.40
N GLN A 130 -10.67 9.99 35.19
CA GLN A 130 -11.45 8.92 35.80
C GLN A 130 -11.02 7.57 35.24
N TYR A 131 -10.84 7.41 33.93
CA TYR A 131 -10.60 6.10 33.31
C TYR A 131 -9.12 5.69 33.20
N VAL A 132 -8.15 6.51 33.66
CA VAL A 132 -6.72 6.13 33.64
C VAL A 132 -6.49 4.80 34.35
N ASP A 133 -7.09 4.58 35.52
CA ASP A 133 -6.90 3.33 36.27
C ASP A 133 -7.51 2.10 35.55
N VAL A 134 -8.59 2.31 34.79
CA VAL A 134 -9.24 1.25 34.00
C VAL A 134 -8.32 0.82 32.86
N TYR A 135 -7.81 1.78 32.08
CA TYR A 135 -6.87 1.48 31.00
C TYR A 135 -5.55 0.93 31.55
N SER A 136 -5.09 1.36 32.72
CA SER A 136 -3.92 0.80 33.40
C SER A 136 -4.12 -0.68 33.74
N ARG A 137 -5.29 -1.06 34.28
CA ARG A 137 -5.67 -2.47 34.50
C ARG A 137 -5.87 -3.24 33.20
N LEU A 138 -6.38 -2.59 32.15
CA LEU A 138 -6.54 -3.20 30.83
C LEU A 138 -5.18 -3.63 30.26
N VAL A 139 -4.12 -2.84 30.44
CA VAL A 139 -2.76 -3.23 30.05
C VAL A 139 -2.33 -4.51 30.77
N ASP A 140 -2.62 -4.64 32.06
CA ASP A 140 -2.29 -5.85 32.83
C ASP A 140 -3.05 -7.08 32.29
N VAL A 141 -4.34 -6.91 31.98
CA VAL A 141 -5.19 -7.96 31.38
C VAL A 141 -4.66 -8.39 30.01
N MET A 142 -4.33 -7.43 29.13
CA MET A 142 -3.79 -7.72 27.80
C MET A 142 -2.44 -8.44 27.89
N ASN A 143 -1.55 -8.03 28.81
CA ASN A 143 -0.27 -8.71 29.03
C ASN A 143 -0.45 -10.18 29.45
N GLY A 144 -1.45 -10.48 30.29
CA GLY A 144 -1.75 -11.86 30.68
C GLY A 144 -2.29 -12.71 29.51
N HIS A 145 -3.18 -12.14 28.69
CA HIS A 145 -3.75 -12.85 27.52
C HIS A 145 -2.77 -13.02 26.36
N LEU A 146 -1.69 -12.24 26.34
CA LEU A 146 -0.60 -12.39 25.38
C LEU A 146 0.28 -13.63 25.60
N GLU A 147 0.23 -14.26 26.77
CA GLU A 147 1.01 -15.46 27.06
C GLU A 147 0.61 -16.62 26.14
N TYR A 148 1.60 -17.28 25.55
CA TYR A 148 1.36 -18.53 24.84
C TYR A 148 0.74 -19.58 25.77
N PRO A 149 -0.08 -20.50 25.24
CA PRO A 149 -0.54 -21.66 25.99
C PRO A 149 0.62 -22.43 26.62
N LYS A 150 0.38 -23.02 27.80
CA LYS A 150 1.34 -23.92 28.45
C LYS A 150 1.09 -25.34 27.93
N PRO A 151 2.15 -26.10 27.59
CA PRO A 151 1.97 -27.48 27.13
C PRO A 151 1.30 -28.32 28.23
N GLU A 152 0.17 -28.96 27.91
CA GLU A 152 -0.51 -29.91 28.78
C GLU A 152 0.22 -31.28 28.75
N GLY A 153 1.43 -31.34 29.33
CA GLY A 153 2.19 -32.59 29.43
C GLY A 153 3.70 -32.41 29.51
N SER A 154 4.41 -33.51 29.79
CA SER A 154 5.88 -33.56 29.92
C SER A 154 6.63 -33.64 28.58
N SER A 155 5.99 -33.21 27.48
CA SER A 155 6.56 -33.21 26.14
C SER A 155 6.67 -31.75 25.68
N ASP A 156 7.88 -31.33 25.31
CA ASP A 156 8.20 -30.08 24.59
C ASP A 156 7.62 -30.13 23.15
N GLY A 157 6.37 -30.54 23.03
CA GLY A 157 5.64 -30.70 21.78
C GLY A 157 5.14 -29.37 21.24
N ASP A 158 4.67 -29.40 20.00
CA ASP A 158 4.00 -28.28 19.34
C ASP A 158 2.89 -27.69 20.22
N LEU A 159 2.96 -26.38 20.50
CA LEU A 159 2.06 -25.66 21.42
C LEU A 159 0.59 -25.71 20.99
N PHE A 160 0.34 -26.00 19.70
CA PHE A 160 -0.98 -26.11 19.10
C PHE A 160 -1.26 -27.53 18.59
N GLU A 161 -0.48 -28.53 19.00
CA GLU A 161 -0.65 -29.95 18.61
C GLU A 161 -0.71 -30.19 17.08
N GLY A 162 -0.09 -29.31 16.28
CA GLY A 162 -0.13 -29.36 14.81
C GLY A 162 -1.30 -28.59 14.17
N ASP A 163 -2.18 -27.98 14.96
CA ASP A 163 -3.27 -27.12 14.48
C ASP A 163 -2.76 -25.73 14.10
N ARG A 164 -2.40 -25.61 12.81
CA ARG A 164 -1.94 -24.35 12.23
C ARG A 164 -3.02 -23.26 12.17
N GLU A 165 -4.30 -23.64 12.13
CA GLU A 165 -5.40 -22.67 12.09
C GLU A 165 -5.54 -21.98 13.45
N GLN A 166 -5.41 -22.73 14.54
CA GLN A 166 -5.37 -22.17 15.89
C GLN A 166 -4.13 -21.29 16.12
N GLU A 167 -2.96 -21.70 15.62
CA GLU A 167 -1.75 -20.87 15.71
C GLU A 167 -1.94 -19.54 14.96
N GLU A 168 -2.53 -19.56 13.76
CA GLU A 168 -2.81 -18.36 12.98
C GLU A 168 -3.85 -17.45 13.64
N LYS A 169 -4.95 -18.02 14.15
CA LYS A 169 -5.95 -17.29 14.95
C LYS A 169 -5.33 -16.63 16.17
N PHE A 170 -4.44 -17.33 16.87
CA PHE A 170 -3.73 -16.76 18.02
C PHE A 170 -2.81 -15.61 17.59
N ARG A 171 -2.08 -15.72 16.47
CA ARG A 171 -1.26 -14.63 15.93
C ARG A 171 -2.11 -13.40 15.59
N GLU A 172 -3.23 -13.57 14.91
CA GLU A 172 -4.16 -12.47 14.58
C GLU A 172 -4.72 -11.83 15.85
N PHE A 173 -5.16 -12.64 16.80
CA PHE A 173 -5.65 -12.19 18.11
C PHE A 173 -4.63 -11.33 18.86
N ARG A 174 -3.34 -11.74 18.85
CA ARG A 174 -2.25 -10.93 19.45
C ARG A 174 -2.04 -9.60 18.75
N HIS A 175 -2.23 -9.53 17.43
CA HIS A 175 -2.18 -8.25 16.70
C HIS A 175 -3.28 -7.30 17.14
N GLN A 176 -4.52 -7.78 17.28
CA GLN A 176 -5.65 -6.99 17.77
C GLN A 176 -5.43 -6.49 19.21
N MET A 177 -4.94 -7.34 20.12
CA MET A 177 -4.55 -6.91 21.48
C MET A 177 -3.44 -5.86 21.44
N GLY A 178 -2.50 -5.98 20.50
CA GLY A 178 -1.46 -4.98 20.26
C GLY A 178 -2.02 -3.61 19.89
N ASP A 179 -3.14 -3.54 19.19
CA ASP A 179 -3.83 -2.27 18.90
C ASP A 179 -4.49 -1.69 20.14
N VAL A 180 -5.12 -2.53 20.97
CA VAL A 180 -5.69 -2.10 22.27
C VAL A 180 -4.58 -1.56 23.19
N LEU A 181 -3.40 -2.18 23.23
CA LEU A 181 -2.25 -1.68 23.99
C LEU A 181 -1.78 -0.30 23.52
N LYS A 182 -1.80 -0.02 22.21
CA LYS A 182 -1.51 1.33 21.69
C LYS A 182 -2.56 2.33 22.12
N ASP A 183 -3.82 1.93 22.13
CA ASP A 183 -4.92 2.76 22.62
C ASP A 183 -4.74 3.06 24.12
N CYS A 184 -4.30 2.09 24.93
CA CYS A 184 -3.90 2.33 26.32
C CYS A 184 -2.78 3.37 26.44
N CYS A 185 -1.72 3.28 25.62
CA CYS A 185 -0.63 4.26 25.61
C CYS A 185 -1.14 5.69 25.36
N ALA A 186 -2.15 5.86 24.50
CA ALA A 186 -2.73 7.19 24.23
C ALA A 186 -3.47 7.76 25.45
N VAL A 187 -4.08 6.91 26.28
CA VAL A 187 -4.86 7.32 27.46
C VAL A 187 -3.98 7.49 28.70
N ILE A 188 -3.18 6.50 29.09
CA ILE A 188 -2.41 6.53 30.35
C ILE A 188 -0.98 7.07 30.16
N GLY A 189 -0.48 7.08 28.92
CA GLY A 189 0.87 7.51 28.60
C GLY A 189 1.84 6.34 28.44
N VAL A 190 2.84 6.57 27.58
CA VAL A 190 3.82 5.56 27.17
C VAL A 190 4.66 5.03 28.34
N THR A 191 5.12 5.92 29.22
CA THR A 191 5.99 5.57 30.35
C THR A 191 5.32 4.56 31.28
N GLU A 192 4.03 4.76 31.61
CA GLU A 192 3.29 3.85 32.48
C GLU A 192 3.08 2.48 31.82
N CYS A 193 2.71 2.45 30.53
CA CYS A 193 2.57 1.20 29.78
C CYS A 193 3.89 0.41 29.72
N LEU A 194 5.01 1.08 29.40
CA LEU A 194 6.33 0.44 29.34
C LEU A 194 6.81 -0.03 30.72
N GLN A 195 6.51 0.71 31.79
CA GLN A 195 6.82 0.30 33.16
C GLN A 195 6.16 -1.03 33.53
N LYS A 196 4.90 -1.24 33.13
CA LYS A 196 4.21 -2.52 33.36
C LYS A 196 4.91 -3.69 32.67
N SER A 197 5.33 -3.53 31.42
CA SER A 197 6.11 -4.58 30.72
C SER A 197 7.48 -4.79 31.35
N TYR A 198 8.16 -3.72 31.76
CA TYR A 198 9.45 -3.78 32.47
C TYR A 198 9.34 -4.58 33.76
N ASP A 199 8.35 -4.29 34.60
CA ASP A 199 8.14 -4.97 35.88
C ASP A 199 7.95 -6.48 35.70
N LEU A 200 7.24 -6.90 34.66
CA LEU A 200 7.04 -8.31 34.33
C LEU A 200 8.36 -8.99 33.93
N ILE A 201 9.16 -8.33 33.09
CA ILE A 201 10.47 -8.81 32.66
C ILE A 201 11.42 -8.91 33.87
N GLU A 202 11.49 -7.87 34.69
CA GLU A 202 12.35 -7.81 35.89
C GLU A 202 11.98 -8.91 36.91
N ARG A 203 10.68 -9.09 37.18
CA ARG A 203 10.19 -10.18 38.04
C ARG A 203 10.60 -11.55 37.51
N TRP A 204 10.50 -11.77 36.20
CA TRP A 204 10.93 -13.03 35.59
C TRP A 204 12.44 -13.23 35.76
N PHE A 205 13.26 -12.21 35.52
CA PHE A 205 14.72 -12.31 35.71
C PHE A 205 15.07 -12.66 37.17
N HIS A 206 14.44 -12.01 38.15
CA HIS A 206 14.70 -12.30 39.56
C HIS A 206 14.31 -13.72 39.98
N ALA A 207 13.22 -14.26 39.44
CA ALA A 207 12.73 -15.59 39.80
C ALA A 207 13.46 -16.73 39.08
N ASN A 208 13.80 -16.52 37.80
CA ASN A 208 14.07 -17.61 36.87
C ASN A 208 15.44 -17.52 36.17
N ALA A 209 16.14 -16.37 36.17
CA ALA A 209 17.35 -16.21 35.36
C ALA A 209 18.48 -17.18 35.74
N ALA A 210 18.61 -17.55 37.01
CA ALA A 210 19.62 -18.52 37.47
C ALA A 210 19.34 -19.96 36.99
N GLN A 211 18.11 -20.25 36.56
CA GLN A 211 17.67 -21.56 36.09
C GLN A 211 17.64 -21.64 34.55
N ALA A 212 17.82 -20.51 33.86
CA ALA A 212 17.90 -20.46 32.41
C ALA A 212 19.25 -21.02 31.95
N ILE A 213 19.22 -22.12 31.19
CA ILE A 213 20.38 -22.76 30.58
C ILE A 213 20.13 -22.77 29.06
N ASP A 214 21.18 -22.81 28.25
CA ASP A 214 21.05 -22.94 26.79
C ASP A 214 20.10 -24.09 26.42
N GLY A 215 19.01 -23.73 25.72
CA GLY A 215 17.96 -24.67 25.32
C GLY A 215 16.84 -24.91 26.33
N HIS A 216 16.90 -24.35 27.54
CA HIS A 216 15.81 -24.42 28.52
C HIS A 216 15.62 -23.09 29.25
N VAL A 217 14.54 -22.39 28.88
CA VAL A 217 14.10 -21.14 29.52
C VAL A 217 12.80 -21.42 30.28
N PRO A 218 12.82 -21.46 31.62
CA PRO A 218 11.64 -21.80 32.40
C PRO A 218 10.59 -20.70 32.30
N HIS A 219 9.32 -21.09 32.11
CA HIS A 219 8.19 -20.16 31.97
C HIS A 219 8.45 -19.06 30.92
N TRP A 220 9.08 -19.41 29.80
CA TRP A 220 9.45 -18.45 28.75
C TRP A 220 8.25 -17.64 28.21
N GLN A 221 7.02 -18.17 28.32
CA GLN A 221 5.79 -17.47 27.94
C GLN A 221 5.60 -16.16 28.73
N GLN A 222 5.95 -16.16 30.01
CA GLN A 222 5.85 -14.98 30.89
C GLN A 222 6.91 -13.92 30.57
N LEU A 223 7.99 -14.31 29.90
CA LEU A 223 9.02 -13.41 29.39
C LEU A 223 8.69 -12.92 27.98
N GLU A 224 8.14 -13.77 27.12
CA GLU A 224 7.80 -13.45 25.73
C GLU A 224 6.63 -12.45 25.62
N ALA A 225 5.59 -12.62 26.44
CA ALA A 225 4.40 -11.76 26.42
C ALA A 225 4.71 -10.27 26.63
N PRO A 226 5.46 -9.85 27.68
CA PRO A 226 5.82 -8.44 27.85
C PRO A 226 6.75 -7.92 26.75
N LEU A 227 7.60 -8.76 26.12
CA LEU A 227 8.40 -8.35 24.96
C LEU A 227 7.53 -8.07 23.72
N PHE A 228 6.54 -8.91 23.46
CA PHE A 228 5.56 -8.65 22.42
C PHE A 228 4.76 -7.38 22.70
N SER A 229 4.31 -7.20 23.94
CA SER A 229 3.58 -6.01 24.37
C SER A 229 4.39 -4.74 24.09
N MET A 230 5.66 -4.72 24.51
CA MET A 230 6.58 -3.64 24.18
C MET A 230 6.75 -3.43 22.68
N ARG A 231 6.95 -4.50 21.90
CA ARG A 231 7.08 -4.41 20.45
C ARG A 231 5.82 -3.81 19.82
N ALA A 232 4.63 -4.22 20.26
CA ALA A 232 3.35 -3.74 19.76
C ALA A 232 3.15 -2.24 20.04
N MET A 233 3.54 -1.80 21.25
CA MET A 233 3.47 -0.41 21.68
C MET A 233 4.57 0.48 21.07
N GLY A 234 5.62 -0.08 20.45
CA GLY A 234 6.80 0.66 20.01
C GLY A 234 6.51 1.88 19.13
N ARG A 235 5.47 1.85 18.29
CA ARG A 235 5.06 3.00 17.45
C ARG A 235 4.56 4.21 18.26
N MET A 236 4.10 3.98 19.49
CA MET A 236 3.65 5.05 20.38
C MET A 236 4.80 5.72 21.12
N VAL A 237 5.99 5.10 21.11
CA VAL A 237 7.14 5.54 21.91
C VAL A 237 7.94 6.58 21.14
N PRO A 238 8.09 7.80 21.65
CA PRO A 238 8.84 8.83 20.95
C PRO A 238 10.35 8.57 21.04
N PRO A 239 11.17 9.00 20.07
CA PRO A 239 12.62 8.79 20.08
C PRO A 239 13.37 9.43 21.25
N ASN A 240 12.76 10.41 21.92
CA ASN A 240 13.32 11.11 23.08
C ASN A 240 12.87 10.54 24.44
N GLU A 241 12.18 9.39 24.46
CA GLU A 241 11.83 8.68 25.71
C GLU A 241 13.12 8.34 26.47
N SER A 242 13.23 8.73 27.73
CA SER A 242 14.50 8.61 28.48
C SER A 242 14.33 8.03 29.88
N ILE A 243 13.15 7.48 30.19
CA ILE A 243 12.83 6.95 31.51
C ILE A 243 12.88 5.41 31.49
N MET A 244 12.22 4.79 30.50
CA MET A 244 12.03 3.33 30.45
C MET A 244 12.97 2.62 29.50
N LEU A 245 13.17 3.13 28.28
CA LEU A 245 14.03 2.50 27.28
C LEU A 245 15.50 2.34 27.74
N PRO A 246 16.13 3.31 28.43
CA PRO A 246 17.48 3.11 28.98
C PRO A 246 17.60 1.93 29.95
N LYS A 247 16.50 1.54 30.62
CA LYS A 247 16.46 0.39 31.53
C LYS A 247 16.09 -0.91 30.81
N LEU A 248 15.21 -0.82 29.82
CA LEU A 248 14.69 -1.96 29.07
C LEU A 248 15.69 -2.52 28.06
N ILE A 249 16.37 -1.66 27.28
CA ILE A 249 17.29 -2.08 26.23
C ILE A 249 18.43 -2.97 26.78
N PRO A 250 19.09 -2.63 27.91
CA PRO A 250 20.11 -3.50 28.51
C PRO A 250 19.58 -4.85 28.98
N LEU A 251 18.31 -4.94 29.40
CA LEU A 251 17.69 -6.20 29.77
C LEU A 251 17.42 -7.07 28.54
N ILE A 252 16.93 -6.47 27.44
CA ILE A 252 16.59 -7.19 26.22
C ILE A 252 17.81 -7.91 25.62
N VAL A 253 18.97 -7.26 25.62
CA VAL A 253 20.20 -7.85 25.07
C VAL A 253 20.80 -8.96 25.95
N GLN A 254 20.30 -9.15 27.18
CA GLN A 254 20.70 -10.20 28.11
C GLN A 254 19.71 -11.37 28.17
N ILE A 255 18.67 -11.33 27.34
CA ILE A 255 17.64 -12.37 27.32
C ILE A 255 18.22 -13.72 26.88
N PRO A 256 17.87 -14.83 27.57
CA PRO A 256 18.36 -16.16 27.23
C PRO A 256 17.80 -16.67 25.91
N ASP A 257 18.48 -17.68 25.35
CA ASP A 257 18.15 -18.20 24.03
C ASP A 257 16.99 -19.20 24.07
N GLN A 258 15.83 -18.75 23.60
CA GLN A 258 14.65 -19.56 23.29
C GLN A 258 14.00 -18.97 22.05
N GLU A 259 13.56 -19.81 21.10
CA GLU A 259 13.15 -19.37 19.75
C GLU A 259 12.15 -18.19 19.73
N LYS A 260 11.01 -18.32 20.43
CA LYS A 260 9.95 -17.30 20.44
C LYS A 260 10.34 -16.05 21.22
N VAL A 261 11.06 -16.21 22.33
CA VAL A 261 11.60 -15.09 23.11
C VAL A 261 12.65 -14.32 22.30
N ARG A 262 13.59 -15.02 21.67
CA ARG A 262 14.65 -14.45 20.82
C ARG A 262 14.04 -13.68 19.65
N PHE A 263 13.04 -14.28 18.99
CA PHE A 263 12.29 -13.61 17.94
C PHE A 263 11.68 -12.28 18.41
N GLN A 264 11.01 -12.25 19.56
CA GLN A 264 10.43 -10.99 20.06
C GLN A 264 11.48 -9.99 20.52
N ALA A 265 12.57 -10.43 21.15
CA ALA A 265 13.67 -9.55 21.54
C ALA A 265 14.27 -8.85 20.32
N VAL A 266 14.62 -9.62 19.28
CA VAL A 266 15.14 -9.09 18.01
C VAL A 266 14.17 -8.10 17.37
N MET A 267 12.89 -8.45 17.29
CA MET A 267 11.87 -7.60 16.69
C MET A 267 11.55 -6.36 17.53
N ALA A 268 11.62 -6.44 18.86
CA ALA A 268 11.44 -5.31 19.75
C ALA A 268 12.58 -4.30 19.56
N LEU A 269 13.84 -4.74 19.55
CA LEU A 269 14.99 -3.85 19.27
C LEU A 269 14.85 -3.16 17.91
N GLY A 270 14.41 -3.89 16.88
CA GLY A 270 14.13 -3.33 15.55
C GLY A 270 13.02 -2.26 15.52
N ARG A 271 12.18 -2.15 16.56
CA ARG A 271 11.17 -1.09 16.69
C ARG A 271 11.68 0.16 17.42
N TYR A 272 12.80 0.06 18.11
CA TYR A 272 13.39 1.13 18.91
C TYR A 272 14.69 1.67 18.30
N THR A 273 14.87 1.50 16.99
CA THR A 273 16.05 1.94 16.24
C THR A 273 16.14 3.47 16.15
N GLU A 274 15.02 4.17 15.97
CA GLU A 274 14.98 5.64 16.03
C GLU A 274 15.48 6.18 17.39
N TRP A 275 15.08 5.54 18.50
CA TRP A 275 15.60 5.87 19.82
C TRP A 275 17.09 5.57 19.95
N THR A 276 17.53 4.43 19.42
CA THR A 276 18.94 4.02 19.43
C THR A 276 19.82 4.99 18.64
N SER A 277 19.30 5.59 17.56
CA SER A 277 20.03 6.61 16.79
C SER A 277 20.42 7.83 17.63
N GLN A 278 19.66 8.11 18.70
CA GLN A 278 19.92 9.20 19.67
C GLN A 278 20.76 8.76 20.88
N HIS A 279 21.00 7.45 21.03
CA HIS A 279 21.72 6.84 22.16
C HIS A 279 22.84 5.88 21.67
N PRO A 280 23.90 6.41 21.02
CA PRO A 280 24.92 5.61 20.34
C PRO A 280 25.66 4.63 21.24
N GLU A 281 25.70 4.87 22.56
CA GLU A 281 26.33 4.00 23.56
C GLU A 281 25.71 2.60 23.63
N THR A 282 24.44 2.47 23.24
CA THR A 282 23.73 1.18 23.25
C THR A 282 23.82 0.44 21.91
N LEU A 283 24.21 1.11 20.83
CA LEU A 283 24.17 0.60 19.46
C LEU A 283 24.98 -0.68 19.28
N GLN A 284 26.23 -0.70 19.77
CA GLN A 284 27.13 -1.83 19.56
C GLN A 284 26.58 -3.13 20.18
N THR A 285 26.06 -3.06 21.41
CA THR A 285 25.53 -4.23 22.10
C THR A 285 24.26 -4.75 21.42
N GLN A 286 23.37 -3.85 21.01
CA GLN A 286 22.17 -4.22 20.27
C GLN A 286 22.53 -4.84 18.91
N LEU A 287 23.43 -4.21 18.14
CA LEU A 287 23.83 -4.69 16.82
C LEU A 287 24.50 -6.07 16.91
N ASN A 288 25.37 -6.29 17.90
CA ASN A 288 25.97 -7.61 18.14
C ASN A 288 24.91 -8.68 18.46
N PHE A 289 23.88 -8.32 19.24
CA PHE A 289 22.78 -9.21 19.55
C PHE A 289 21.96 -9.58 18.30
N ILE A 290 21.70 -8.61 17.41
CA ILE A 290 21.02 -8.84 16.14
C ILE A 290 21.87 -9.68 15.19
N ILE A 291 23.17 -9.37 15.04
CA ILE A 291 24.10 -10.13 14.19
C ILE A 291 24.20 -11.59 14.66
N ALA A 292 24.28 -11.84 15.98
CA ALA A 292 24.30 -13.19 16.52
C ALA A 292 23.01 -13.99 16.21
N ALA A 293 21.87 -13.31 16.01
CA ALA A 293 20.61 -13.97 15.68
C ALA A 293 20.57 -14.56 14.26
N PHE A 294 21.52 -14.22 13.38
CA PHE A 294 21.64 -14.81 12.03
C PHE A 294 22.13 -16.26 12.05
N ASP A 295 22.84 -16.67 13.10
CA ASP A 295 23.34 -18.04 13.26
C ASP A 295 22.34 -18.94 14.03
N HIS A 296 21.15 -18.41 14.36
CA HIS A 296 20.11 -19.16 15.06
C HIS A 296 19.49 -20.25 14.15
N SER A 297 19.13 -21.39 14.74
CA SER A 297 18.60 -22.56 14.01
C SER A 297 17.22 -22.31 13.36
N SER A 298 16.38 -21.49 14.02
CA SER A 298 15.07 -21.09 13.50
C SER A 298 15.15 -20.04 12.39
N LYS A 299 14.53 -20.35 11.25
CA LYS A 299 14.37 -19.44 10.11
C LYS A 299 13.51 -18.22 10.44
N GLU A 300 12.57 -18.31 11.38
CA GLU A 300 11.75 -17.17 11.80
C GLU A 300 12.63 -16.10 12.47
N VAL A 301 13.55 -16.53 13.34
CA VAL A 301 14.51 -15.64 14.02
C VAL A 301 15.47 -14.99 13.03
N VAL A 302 15.98 -15.75 12.07
CA VAL A 302 16.89 -15.20 11.03
C VAL A 302 16.18 -14.15 10.16
N ARG A 303 14.91 -14.38 9.79
CA ARG A 303 14.11 -13.38 9.04
C ARG A 303 13.86 -12.13 9.89
N ALA A 304 13.53 -12.30 11.17
CA ALA A 304 13.40 -11.16 12.09
C ALA A 304 14.71 -10.39 12.23
N ALA A 305 15.85 -11.07 12.27
CA ALA A 305 17.17 -10.45 12.35
C ALA A 305 17.48 -9.62 11.10
N ALA A 306 17.14 -10.11 9.90
CA ALA A 306 17.28 -9.35 8.65
C ALA A 306 16.44 -8.06 8.65
N LEU A 307 15.17 -8.15 9.05
CA LEU A 307 14.29 -6.99 9.14
C LEU A 307 14.74 -5.99 10.21
N SER A 308 15.11 -6.45 11.41
CA SER A 308 15.64 -5.57 12.45
C SER A 308 16.96 -4.92 12.02
N PHE A 309 17.86 -5.69 11.39
CA PHE A 309 19.12 -5.16 10.86
C PHE A 309 18.88 -4.05 9.82
N LYS A 310 17.90 -4.20 8.93
CA LYS A 310 17.45 -3.14 8.03
C LYS A 310 17.11 -1.85 8.79
N PHE A 311 16.28 -1.94 9.82
CA PHE A 311 15.89 -0.76 10.61
C PHE A 311 17.09 -0.11 11.32
N PHE A 312 17.98 -0.91 11.91
CA PHE A 312 19.22 -0.41 12.51
C PHE A 312 20.07 0.34 11.49
N CYS A 313 20.25 -0.23 10.31
CA CYS A 313 21.01 0.42 9.25
C CYS A 313 20.37 1.72 8.78
N ASN A 314 19.05 1.74 8.57
CA ASN A 314 18.33 2.92 8.06
C ASN A 314 18.35 4.08 9.06
N ASP A 315 18.03 3.82 10.34
CA ASP A 315 17.92 4.88 11.34
C ASP A 315 19.30 5.29 11.91
N CYS A 316 20.23 4.33 12.02
CA CYS A 316 21.58 4.58 12.54
C CYS A 316 22.64 4.74 11.44
N ALA A 317 22.24 5.02 10.18
CA ALA A 317 23.14 5.10 9.02
C ALA A 317 24.34 6.03 9.24
N GLU A 318 24.10 7.20 9.86
CA GLU A 318 25.15 8.17 10.18
C GLU A 318 26.17 7.66 11.20
N LEU A 319 25.75 6.83 12.15
CA LEU A 319 26.63 6.22 13.16
C LEU A 319 27.41 5.03 12.58
N LEU A 320 26.81 4.33 11.61
CA LEU A 320 27.38 3.12 11.02
C LEU A 320 28.33 3.38 9.85
N LYS A 321 28.40 4.61 9.33
CA LYS A 321 29.23 4.95 8.16
C LYS A 321 30.73 4.69 8.33
N THR A 322 31.25 4.62 9.56
CA THR A 322 32.65 4.27 9.84
C THR A 322 32.90 2.76 9.82
N HIS A 323 31.84 1.94 9.87
CA HIS A 323 31.90 0.48 9.95
C HIS A 323 31.62 -0.22 8.61
N THR A 324 31.63 0.53 7.50
CA THR A 324 31.26 0.05 6.16
C THR A 324 32.03 -1.19 5.70
N ALA A 325 33.31 -1.33 6.05
CA ALA A 325 34.07 -2.55 5.70
C ALA A 325 33.61 -3.79 6.49
N GLN A 326 33.28 -3.63 7.77
CA GLN A 326 32.79 -4.73 8.62
C GLN A 326 31.38 -5.16 8.19
N LEU A 327 30.52 -4.19 7.90
CA LEU A 327 29.18 -4.43 7.37
C LEU A 327 29.21 -5.14 6.01
N GLN A 328 30.21 -4.85 5.18
CA GLN A 328 30.37 -5.52 3.89
C GLN A 328 30.74 -6.99 4.06
N GLN A 329 31.72 -7.29 4.94
CA GLN A 329 32.12 -8.66 5.22
C GLN A 329 30.95 -9.48 5.76
N PHE A 330 30.15 -8.87 6.64
CA PHE A 330 28.92 -9.48 7.14
C PHE A 330 27.91 -9.73 6.01
N PHE A 331 27.60 -8.69 5.21
CA PHE A 331 26.67 -8.77 4.09
C PHE A 331 27.06 -9.91 3.12
N GLU A 332 28.32 -9.96 2.69
CA GLU A 332 28.80 -10.98 1.76
C GLU A 332 28.70 -12.40 2.33
N GLY A 333 28.92 -12.55 3.64
CA GLY A 333 28.86 -13.82 4.35
C GLY A 333 27.45 -14.39 4.54
N VAL A 334 26.43 -13.53 4.66
CA VAL A 334 25.05 -13.95 4.96
C VAL A 334 24.12 -13.96 3.73
N ILE A 335 24.37 -13.12 2.73
CA ILE A 335 23.40 -12.84 1.65
C ILE A 335 22.92 -14.09 0.87
N ASP A 336 23.75 -15.13 0.73
CA ASP A 336 23.36 -16.35 0.01
C ASP A 336 22.59 -17.37 0.87
N ARG A 337 22.66 -17.24 2.19
CA ARG A 337 21.98 -18.15 3.12
C ARG A 337 20.53 -17.75 3.37
N LEU A 338 20.18 -16.52 3.00
CA LEU A 338 18.91 -15.89 3.31
C LEU A 338 17.87 -16.11 2.21
N PRO A 339 16.57 -16.18 2.57
CA PRO A 339 15.49 -16.18 1.58
C PRO A 339 15.40 -14.81 0.86
N PRO A 340 14.85 -14.75 -0.37
CA PRO A 340 14.83 -13.53 -1.19
C PRO A 340 14.36 -12.26 -0.47
N GLY A 341 13.24 -12.31 0.26
CA GLY A 341 12.74 -11.15 1.00
C GLY A 341 13.73 -10.62 2.07
N SER A 342 14.46 -11.51 2.74
CA SER A 342 15.50 -11.10 3.70
C SER A 342 16.80 -10.65 3.02
N GLN A 343 17.06 -11.09 1.78
CA GLN A 343 18.15 -10.53 0.97
C GLN A 343 17.85 -9.06 0.65
N ASP A 344 16.62 -8.76 0.21
CA ASP A 344 16.18 -7.39 -0.05
C ASP A 344 16.28 -6.51 1.21
N GLU A 345 15.84 -7.01 2.36
CA GLU A 345 15.91 -6.28 3.64
C GLU A 345 17.33 -5.88 4.02
N ILE A 346 18.28 -6.81 3.97
CA ILE A 346 19.68 -6.50 4.34
C ILE A 346 20.31 -5.59 3.29
N THR A 347 20.04 -5.83 2.00
CA THR A 347 20.55 -4.96 0.93
C THR A 347 20.05 -3.53 1.09
N ASP A 348 18.77 -3.32 1.42
CA ASP A 348 18.20 -2.01 1.75
C ASP A 348 18.95 -1.34 2.91
N GLY A 349 19.16 -2.09 4.00
CA GLY A 349 19.90 -1.63 5.16
C GLY A 349 21.33 -1.18 4.79
N VAL A 350 22.14 -2.05 4.19
CA VAL A 350 23.52 -1.65 3.86
C VAL A 350 23.57 -0.52 2.82
N ALA A 351 22.62 -0.47 1.88
CA ALA A 351 22.54 0.59 0.90
C ALA A 351 22.25 1.97 1.55
N SER A 352 21.43 2.03 2.60
CA SER A 352 21.17 3.29 3.31
C SER A 352 22.41 3.80 4.07
N VAL A 353 23.23 2.90 4.63
CA VAL A 353 24.54 3.26 5.23
C VAL A 353 25.50 3.77 4.16
N LEU A 354 25.51 3.14 2.98
CA LEU A 354 26.32 3.60 1.83
C LEU A 354 25.91 4.99 1.36
N ALA A 355 24.62 5.32 1.39
CA ALA A 355 24.12 6.64 1.03
C ALA A 355 24.65 7.77 1.93
N LYS A 356 25.19 7.44 3.12
CA LYS A 356 25.82 8.39 4.06
C LYS A 356 27.34 8.51 3.91
N GLN A 357 27.95 7.79 2.97
CA GLN A 357 29.39 7.92 2.71
C GLN A 357 29.71 9.29 2.08
N PRO A 358 30.91 9.83 2.33
CA PRO A 358 31.41 10.99 1.60
C PRO A 358 31.40 10.76 0.08
N THR A 359 31.04 11.79 -0.71
CA THR A 359 30.87 11.69 -2.16
C THR A 359 32.08 11.09 -2.88
N ASP A 360 33.31 11.38 -2.42
CA ASP A 360 34.56 10.84 -2.96
C ASP A 360 34.74 9.33 -2.76
N GLN A 361 34.06 8.75 -1.76
CA GLN A 361 34.15 7.32 -1.41
C GLN A 361 32.99 6.50 -1.96
N ILE A 362 31.95 7.16 -2.49
CA ILE A 362 30.74 6.49 -2.98
C ILE A 362 31.05 5.50 -4.09
N TYR A 363 31.87 5.87 -5.08
CA TYR A 363 32.24 4.98 -6.18
C TYR A 363 32.97 3.72 -5.68
N ALA A 364 33.95 3.88 -4.79
CA ALA A 364 34.68 2.74 -4.20
C ALA A 364 33.75 1.84 -3.36
N SER A 365 32.83 2.45 -2.61
CA SER A 365 31.85 1.73 -1.79
C SER A 365 30.84 0.96 -2.64
N PHE A 366 30.36 1.55 -3.73
CA PHE A 366 29.53 0.86 -4.72
C PHE A 366 30.22 -0.39 -5.25
N LYS A 367 31.46 -0.28 -5.72
CA LYS A 367 32.22 -1.43 -6.20
C LYS A 367 32.38 -2.50 -5.13
N LEU A 368 32.72 -2.11 -3.91
CA LEU A 368 32.94 -3.04 -2.81
C LEU A 368 31.70 -3.90 -2.49
N TYR A 369 30.50 -3.32 -2.56
CA TYR A 369 29.24 -4.01 -2.26
C TYR A 369 28.59 -4.67 -3.48
N CYS A 370 28.58 -3.99 -4.62
CA CYS A 370 27.84 -4.42 -5.80
C CYS A 370 28.66 -5.36 -6.70
N ASP A 371 29.99 -5.24 -6.81
CA ASP A 371 30.78 -6.13 -7.69
C ASP A 371 30.64 -7.61 -7.32
N PRO A 372 30.65 -8.02 -6.03
CA PRO A 372 30.38 -9.41 -5.65
C PRO A 372 28.98 -9.87 -6.08
N VAL A 373 27.97 -9.00 -5.98
CA VAL A 373 26.59 -9.30 -6.40
C VAL A 373 26.52 -9.43 -7.93
N VAL A 374 27.14 -8.52 -8.68
CA VAL A 374 27.20 -8.54 -10.15
C VAL A 374 27.92 -9.78 -10.67
N LYS A 375 29.02 -10.20 -10.03
CA LYS A 375 29.72 -11.45 -10.37
C LYS A 375 28.80 -12.66 -10.23
N ARG A 376 28.08 -12.75 -9.10
CA ARG A 376 27.10 -13.83 -8.87
C ARG A 376 25.96 -13.79 -9.89
N LEU A 377 25.48 -12.60 -10.25
CA LEU A 377 24.46 -12.43 -11.30
C LEU A 377 24.93 -12.96 -12.66
N MET A 378 26.18 -12.70 -13.03
CA MET A 378 26.76 -13.24 -14.27
C MET A 378 26.87 -14.76 -14.25
N ASP A 379 27.33 -15.33 -13.12
CA ASP A 379 27.39 -16.78 -12.95
C ASP A 379 25.99 -17.42 -13.02
N MET A 380 24.99 -16.79 -12.40
CA MET A 380 23.60 -17.23 -12.48
C MET A 380 23.05 -17.12 -13.90
N ALA A 381 23.32 -16.02 -14.60
CA ALA A 381 22.89 -15.82 -15.98
C ALA A 381 23.50 -16.85 -16.94
N HIS A 382 24.74 -17.26 -16.74
CA HIS A 382 25.38 -18.30 -17.56
C HIS A 382 24.77 -19.69 -17.34
N ASN A 383 24.29 -19.97 -16.12
CA ASN A 383 23.79 -21.28 -15.73
C ASN A 383 22.25 -21.41 -15.79
N ALA A 384 21.51 -20.30 -15.92
CA ALA A 384 20.05 -20.26 -15.90
C ALA A 384 19.45 -20.83 -17.20
N THR A 385 19.19 -22.14 -17.19
CA THR A 385 18.56 -22.85 -18.31
C THR A 385 17.07 -23.09 -18.10
N ASP A 386 16.64 -23.30 -16.86
CA ASP A 386 15.26 -23.57 -16.45
C ASP A 386 14.54 -22.31 -15.95
N GLU A 387 13.21 -22.39 -15.85
CA GLU A 387 12.37 -21.28 -15.38
C GLU A 387 12.71 -20.86 -13.95
N LYS A 388 12.96 -21.82 -13.06
CA LYS A 388 13.33 -21.56 -11.66
C LYS A 388 14.66 -20.81 -11.55
N GLY A 389 15.67 -21.19 -12.33
CA GLY A 389 16.94 -20.47 -12.39
C GLY A 389 16.79 -19.04 -12.92
N LYS A 390 15.94 -18.84 -13.94
CA LYS A 390 15.65 -17.51 -14.49
C LYS A 390 14.89 -16.61 -13.50
N LEU A 391 13.92 -17.15 -12.76
CA LEU A 391 13.22 -16.41 -11.70
C LEU A 391 14.18 -16.02 -10.56
N ALA A 392 15.05 -16.95 -10.13
CA ALA A 392 16.05 -16.66 -9.11
C ALA A 392 17.03 -15.55 -9.56
N LEU A 393 17.42 -15.54 -10.84
CA LEU A 393 18.22 -14.45 -11.43
C LEU A 393 17.46 -13.12 -11.41
N ALA A 394 16.17 -13.12 -11.79
CA ALA A 394 15.32 -11.94 -11.75
C ALA A 394 15.21 -11.36 -10.33
N ASP A 395 15.00 -12.20 -9.32
CA ASP A 395 14.94 -11.77 -7.92
C ASP A 395 16.29 -11.18 -7.46
N ARG A 396 17.41 -11.80 -7.84
CA ARG A 396 18.74 -11.31 -7.45
C ARG A 396 19.10 -9.96 -8.10
N LEU A 397 18.58 -9.66 -9.29
CA LEU A 397 18.76 -8.35 -9.96
C LEU A 397 18.15 -7.19 -9.15
N GLN A 398 17.13 -7.47 -8.34
CA GLN A 398 16.50 -6.46 -7.49
C GLN A 398 17.50 -5.85 -6.50
N LEU A 399 18.50 -6.61 -6.03
CA LEU A 399 19.51 -6.12 -5.08
C LEU A 399 20.31 -4.94 -5.64
N ILE A 400 20.71 -4.99 -6.92
CA ILE A 400 21.42 -3.89 -7.58
C ILE A 400 20.52 -2.67 -7.71
N THR A 401 19.25 -2.88 -8.04
CA THR A 401 18.26 -1.79 -8.11
C THR A 401 18.12 -1.09 -6.76
N THR A 402 18.09 -1.83 -5.66
CA THR A 402 17.99 -1.29 -4.30
C THR A 402 19.18 -0.37 -3.98
N PHE A 403 20.41 -0.74 -4.33
CA PHE A 403 21.57 0.15 -4.17
C PHE A 403 21.44 1.46 -4.98
N VAL A 404 21.01 1.36 -6.24
CA VAL A 404 20.80 2.52 -7.12
C VAL A 404 19.72 3.47 -6.57
N GLN A 405 18.68 2.93 -5.94
CA GLN A 405 17.60 3.73 -5.35
C GLN A 405 18.04 4.49 -4.11
N TRP A 406 18.80 3.85 -3.22
CA TRP A 406 19.20 4.44 -1.95
C TRP A 406 20.39 5.38 -2.06
N VAL A 407 21.41 5.01 -2.84
CA VAL A 407 22.67 5.75 -2.88
C VAL A 407 22.57 6.88 -3.90
N GLN A 408 22.05 8.01 -3.44
CA GLN A 408 21.86 9.25 -4.20
C GLN A 408 22.76 10.36 -3.63
N PRO A 409 24.07 10.37 -3.96
CA PRO A 409 24.98 11.37 -3.43
C PRO A 409 24.64 12.76 -3.99
N TRP A 410 24.74 13.77 -3.13
CA TRP A 410 24.72 15.16 -3.60
C TRP A 410 26.06 15.49 -4.25
N VAL A 411 26.00 15.99 -5.48
CA VAL A 411 27.15 16.34 -6.31
C VAL A 411 26.97 17.76 -6.82
N GLU A 412 28.03 18.56 -6.76
CA GLU A 412 27.99 19.92 -7.28
C GLU A 412 27.73 19.95 -8.79
N PRO A 413 26.99 20.95 -9.31
CA PRO A 413 26.75 21.08 -10.75
C PRO A 413 28.04 21.09 -11.56
N GLY A 414 28.12 20.25 -12.60
CA GLY A 414 29.27 20.14 -13.49
C GLY A 414 30.37 19.18 -13.05
N GLN A 415 30.28 18.61 -11.84
CA GLN A 415 31.18 17.52 -11.41
C GLN A 415 30.61 16.15 -11.83
N PRO A 416 31.48 15.16 -12.13
CA PRO A 416 31.03 13.82 -12.46
C PRO A 416 30.37 13.17 -11.23
N ASN A 417 29.22 12.53 -11.44
CA ASN A 417 28.53 11.82 -10.37
C ASN A 417 29.17 10.44 -10.16
N PRO A 418 29.71 10.12 -8.96
CA PRO A 418 30.40 8.86 -8.70
C PRO A 418 29.48 7.64 -8.80
N ALA A 419 28.18 7.80 -8.56
CA ALA A 419 27.22 6.72 -8.72
C ALA A 419 26.92 6.44 -10.21
N VAL A 420 26.88 7.50 -11.04
CA VAL A 420 26.75 7.35 -12.50
C VAL A 420 28.00 6.69 -13.10
N GLN A 421 29.20 7.05 -12.62
CA GLN A 421 30.44 6.38 -13.01
C GLN A 421 30.37 4.86 -12.75
N TYR A 422 29.78 4.43 -11.64
CA TYR A 422 29.56 3.01 -11.40
C TYR A 422 28.49 2.41 -12.33
N CYS A 423 27.40 3.14 -12.59
CA CYS A 423 26.38 2.73 -13.54
C CYS A 423 26.95 2.47 -14.94
N GLU A 424 27.95 3.24 -15.37
CA GLU A 424 28.64 3.03 -16.66
C GLU A 424 29.31 1.65 -16.76
N GLU A 425 29.83 1.12 -15.66
CA GLU A 425 30.45 -0.20 -15.64
C GLU A 425 29.45 -1.35 -15.65
N ILE A 426 28.33 -1.20 -14.92
CA ILE A 426 27.33 -2.27 -14.81
C ILE A 426 26.30 -2.25 -15.94
N PHE A 427 26.14 -1.13 -16.64
CA PHE A 427 25.17 -0.99 -17.73
C PHE A 427 25.37 -2.03 -18.86
N PRO A 428 26.58 -2.26 -19.40
CA PRO A 428 26.81 -3.29 -20.41
C PRO A 428 26.46 -4.71 -19.93
N ILE A 429 26.66 -4.98 -18.64
CA ILE A 429 26.35 -6.28 -18.02
C ILE A 429 24.84 -6.50 -18.00
N LEU A 430 24.08 -5.50 -17.53
CA LEU A 430 22.62 -5.53 -17.55
C LEU A 430 22.07 -5.66 -18.97
N GLY A 431 22.69 -4.95 -19.94
CA GLY A 431 22.36 -5.07 -21.36
C GLY A 431 22.57 -6.49 -21.89
N ALA A 432 23.70 -7.13 -21.59
CA ALA A 432 23.97 -8.50 -22.01
C ALA A 432 22.98 -9.51 -21.40
N ILE A 433 22.57 -9.30 -20.14
CA ILE A 433 21.53 -10.12 -19.51
C ILE A 433 20.19 -9.94 -20.25
N ALA A 434 19.76 -8.70 -20.54
CA ALA A 434 18.53 -8.45 -21.28
C ALA A 434 18.57 -9.09 -22.68
N ASP A 435 19.68 -8.96 -23.40
CA ASP A 435 19.86 -9.52 -24.75
C ASP A 435 19.81 -11.07 -24.76
N ASN A 436 20.28 -11.72 -23.69
CA ASN A 436 20.26 -13.18 -23.58
C ASN A 436 18.88 -13.74 -23.17
N PHE A 437 18.04 -12.93 -22.52
CA PHE A 437 16.74 -13.33 -21.99
C PHE A 437 15.56 -12.56 -22.60
N VAL A 438 15.66 -12.21 -23.90
CA VAL A 438 14.65 -11.41 -24.65
C VAL A 438 13.22 -11.98 -24.61
N SER A 439 13.07 -13.29 -24.41
CA SER A 439 11.75 -13.94 -24.32
C SER A 439 11.23 -14.14 -22.89
N PHE A 440 11.96 -13.70 -21.86
CA PHE A 440 11.61 -13.94 -20.47
C PHE A 440 11.31 -12.62 -19.73
N ALA A 441 10.04 -12.23 -19.73
CA ALA A 441 9.57 -10.96 -19.18
C ALA A 441 10.05 -10.63 -17.75
N PRO A 442 10.07 -11.55 -16.77
CA PRO A 442 10.48 -11.21 -15.41
C PRO A 442 11.93 -10.68 -15.29
N ILE A 443 12.86 -11.17 -16.12
CA ILE A 443 14.23 -10.63 -16.14
C ILE A 443 14.24 -9.25 -16.79
N LEU A 444 13.53 -9.09 -17.91
CA LEU A 444 13.46 -7.82 -18.64
C LEU A 444 12.84 -6.72 -17.78
N GLU A 445 11.79 -7.03 -17.02
CA GLU A 445 11.17 -6.12 -16.05
C GLU A 445 12.19 -5.66 -15.00
N ARG A 446 12.98 -6.57 -14.42
CA ARG A 446 13.98 -6.24 -13.40
C ARG A 446 15.13 -5.41 -13.95
N VAL A 447 15.58 -5.71 -15.17
CA VAL A 447 16.60 -4.90 -15.86
C VAL A 447 16.05 -3.50 -16.20
N CYS A 448 14.87 -3.42 -16.80
CA CYS A 448 14.22 -2.15 -17.13
C CYS A 448 13.93 -1.32 -15.88
N ARG A 449 13.53 -1.96 -14.77
CA ARG A 449 13.38 -1.34 -13.45
C ARG A 449 14.69 -0.74 -12.97
N CYS A 450 15.80 -1.48 -13.06
CA CYS A 450 17.11 -0.98 -12.70
C CYS A 450 17.48 0.26 -13.51
N TRP A 451 17.36 0.20 -14.84
CA TRP A 451 17.62 1.35 -15.73
C TRP A 451 16.71 2.55 -15.43
N ARG A 452 15.42 2.32 -15.19
CA ARG A 452 14.48 3.36 -14.79
C ARG A 452 14.94 4.06 -13.52
N TYR A 453 15.33 3.30 -12.49
CA TYR A 453 15.81 3.91 -11.24
C TYR A 453 17.19 4.55 -11.37
N MET A 454 18.06 4.11 -12.26
CA MET A 454 19.29 4.85 -12.58
C MET A 454 18.96 6.28 -13.07
N VAL A 455 17.98 6.40 -13.98
CA VAL A 455 17.51 7.70 -14.49
C VAL A 455 16.84 8.52 -13.39
N LEU A 456 15.91 7.94 -12.61
CA LEU A 456 15.19 8.68 -11.57
C LEU A 456 16.08 9.10 -10.39
N SER A 457 17.05 8.26 -9.98
CA SER A 457 17.97 8.54 -8.88
C SER A 457 18.99 9.62 -9.22
N TYR A 458 19.52 9.60 -10.45
CA TYR A 458 20.65 10.46 -10.84
C TYR A 458 20.27 11.57 -11.83
N ARG A 459 19.04 11.54 -12.36
CA ARG A 459 18.44 12.57 -13.21
C ARG A 459 19.35 12.95 -14.38
N THR A 460 19.57 14.24 -14.60
CA THR A 460 20.41 14.78 -15.66
C THR A 460 21.87 14.35 -15.60
N ALA A 461 22.36 13.84 -14.46
CA ALA A 461 23.71 13.28 -14.39
C ALA A 461 23.86 12.00 -15.25
N MET A 462 22.76 11.34 -15.63
CA MET A 462 22.76 10.18 -16.54
C MET A 462 22.99 10.55 -18.02
N LEU A 463 23.17 11.84 -18.34
CA LEU A 463 23.39 12.31 -19.72
C LEU A 463 24.47 11.53 -20.49
N PRO A 464 25.63 11.14 -19.91
CA PRO A 464 26.65 10.36 -20.62
C PRO A 464 26.17 8.97 -21.08
N LEU A 465 25.28 8.34 -20.32
CA LEU A 465 24.73 7.01 -20.61
C LEU A 465 23.46 7.05 -21.45
N LEU A 466 22.84 8.22 -21.58
CA LEU A 466 21.54 8.37 -22.21
C LEU A 466 21.48 7.81 -23.65
N PRO A 467 22.48 8.03 -24.53
CA PRO A 467 22.42 7.48 -25.89
C PRO A 467 22.39 5.95 -25.93
N SER A 468 23.28 5.30 -25.16
CA SER A 468 23.38 3.84 -25.07
C SER A 468 22.13 3.24 -24.42
N LEU A 469 21.57 3.91 -23.42
CA LEU A 469 20.33 3.52 -22.77
C LEU A 469 19.14 3.59 -23.73
N ALA A 470 19.00 4.68 -24.48
CA ALA A 470 17.92 4.83 -25.47
C ALA A 470 18.01 3.77 -26.58
N GLU A 471 19.21 3.46 -27.07
CA GLU A 471 19.43 2.39 -28.05
C GLU A 471 19.01 1.02 -27.50
N LYS A 472 19.41 0.69 -26.26
CA LYS A 472 19.02 -0.58 -25.60
C LYS A 472 17.53 -0.68 -25.33
N LEU A 473 16.89 0.40 -24.91
CA LEU A 473 15.44 0.43 -24.73
C LEU A 473 14.69 0.26 -26.05
N SER A 474 15.14 0.90 -27.12
CA SER A 474 14.50 0.77 -28.44
C SER A 474 14.68 -0.61 -29.05
N SER A 475 15.90 -1.15 -29.01
CA SER A 475 16.19 -2.47 -29.56
C SER A 475 15.52 -3.58 -28.74
N GLY A 476 15.56 -3.46 -27.42
CA GLY A 476 14.90 -4.38 -26.50
C GLY A 476 13.37 -4.41 -26.67
N PHE A 477 12.72 -3.25 -26.81
CA PHE A 477 11.27 -3.21 -27.09
C PHE A 477 10.94 -3.84 -28.45
N THR A 478 11.72 -3.51 -29.49
CA THR A 478 11.51 -4.04 -30.84
C THR A 478 11.66 -5.57 -30.88
N ALA A 479 12.62 -6.13 -30.14
CA ALA A 479 12.88 -7.56 -30.11
C ALA A 479 11.90 -8.36 -29.24
N SER A 480 11.55 -7.83 -28.06
CA SER A 480 10.78 -8.56 -27.04
C SER A 480 9.27 -8.24 -27.04
N ARG A 481 8.88 -7.07 -27.56
CA ARG A 481 7.53 -6.50 -27.49
C ARG A 481 6.99 -6.35 -26.06
N GLN A 482 7.87 -6.18 -25.06
CA GLN A 482 7.49 -6.05 -23.64
C GLN A 482 7.26 -4.59 -23.21
N GLY A 483 6.19 -4.34 -22.46
CA GLY A 483 5.81 -2.99 -21.99
C GLY A 483 6.86 -2.33 -21.09
N CYS A 484 7.62 -3.13 -20.33
CA CYS A 484 8.63 -2.64 -19.38
C CYS A 484 9.68 -1.70 -20.00
N PHE A 485 9.97 -1.83 -21.30
CA PHE A 485 10.87 -0.92 -22.03
C PHE A 485 10.26 0.47 -22.26
N LEU A 486 8.95 0.53 -22.53
CA LEU A 486 8.19 1.77 -22.63
C LEU A 486 8.07 2.42 -21.25
N TRP A 487 7.82 1.61 -20.21
CA TRP A 487 7.83 2.07 -18.83
C TRP A 487 9.20 2.60 -18.39
N ALA A 488 10.32 2.02 -18.83
CA ALA A 488 11.63 2.61 -18.54
C ALA A 488 11.91 3.89 -19.35
N THR A 489 11.40 3.95 -20.59
CA THR A 489 11.50 5.13 -21.46
C THR A 489 10.82 6.37 -20.86
N ASP A 490 9.71 6.17 -20.15
CA ASP A 490 8.97 7.22 -19.46
C ASP A 490 9.84 8.05 -18.50
N ALA A 491 10.74 7.41 -17.73
CA ALA A 491 11.65 8.14 -16.84
C ALA A 491 12.63 9.06 -17.59
N ILE A 492 13.03 8.68 -18.81
CA ILE A 492 13.88 9.53 -19.65
C ILE A 492 13.12 10.77 -20.10
N VAL A 493 11.88 10.61 -20.59
CA VAL A 493 11.04 11.72 -21.03
C VAL A 493 10.82 12.72 -19.89
N ARG A 494 10.56 12.20 -18.69
CA ARG A 494 10.31 13.01 -17.50
C ARG A 494 11.56 13.80 -17.05
N GLU A 495 12.68 13.12 -16.81
CA GLU A 495 13.87 13.74 -16.19
C GLU A 495 14.67 14.63 -17.15
N PHE A 496 14.58 14.40 -18.47
CA PHE A 496 15.30 15.18 -19.47
C PHE A 496 14.41 16.16 -20.26
N SER A 497 13.31 16.60 -19.66
CA SER A 497 12.49 17.67 -20.21
C SER A 497 13.16 19.04 -20.05
N ASN A 498 12.84 19.99 -20.96
CA ASN A 498 13.36 21.36 -20.99
C ASN A 498 13.16 22.16 -19.69
N GLU A 499 12.31 21.68 -18.77
CA GLU A 499 11.86 22.44 -17.60
C GLU A 499 12.52 21.98 -16.29
N ILE A 500 13.03 20.75 -16.23
CA ILE A 500 13.54 20.13 -15.00
C ILE A 500 15.08 20.20 -14.91
N GLY A 501 15.76 20.24 -16.06
CA GLY A 501 17.20 20.40 -16.13
C GLY A 501 17.57 21.44 -17.17
N HIS A 502 18.74 22.08 -17.05
CA HIS A 502 19.35 22.86 -18.12
C HIS A 502 19.78 21.96 -19.30
N VAL A 503 18.84 21.17 -19.82
CA VAL A 503 19.00 20.25 -20.94
C VAL A 503 18.95 21.09 -22.20
N ASP A 504 19.91 20.85 -23.09
CA ASP A 504 20.01 21.56 -24.34
C ASP A 504 18.92 21.10 -25.32
N GLN A 505 18.55 22.00 -26.24
CA GLN A 505 17.47 21.75 -27.19
C GLN A 505 17.75 20.53 -28.10
N ALA A 506 19.01 20.19 -28.35
CA ALA A 506 19.35 19.02 -29.16
C ALA A 506 19.00 17.71 -28.44
N THR A 507 19.32 17.60 -27.14
CA THR A 507 18.92 16.45 -26.32
C THR A 507 17.40 16.31 -26.24
N THR A 508 16.67 17.40 -26.01
CA THR A 508 15.20 17.39 -26.00
C THR A 508 14.59 17.00 -27.35
N ASN A 509 15.25 17.35 -28.46
CA ASN A 509 14.83 16.89 -29.78
C ASN A 509 15.11 15.40 -29.98
N ALA A 510 16.26 14.90 -29.51
CA ALA A 510 16.62 13.49 -29.58
C ALA A 510 15.66 12.61 -28.76
N ILE A 511 15.24 13.05 -27.56
CA ILE A 511 14.28 12.33 -26.71
C ILE A 511 12.92 12.23 -27.39
N PHE A 512 12.46 13.31 -28.02
CA PHE A 512 11.20 13.27 -28.77
C PHE A 512 11.28 12.30 -29.97
N HIS A 513 12.37 12.33 -30.73
CA HIS A 513 12.59 11.38 -31.82
C HIS A 513 12.66 9.92 -31.32
N PHE A 514 13.30 9.70 -30.16
CA PHE A 514 13.32 8.41 -29.49
C PHE A 514 11.91 7.92 -29.14
N TYR A 515 11.05 8.80 -28.60
CA TYR A 515 9.64 8.48 -28.40
C TYR A 515 8.91 8.17 -29.72
N GLU A 516 9.12 8.94 -30.79
CA GLU A 516 8.48 8.66 -32.09
C GLU A 516 8.84 7.27 -32.64
N GLN A 517 10.09 6.83 -32.42
CA GLN A 517 10.53 5.48 -32.76
C GLN A 517 9.78 4.42 -31.93
N GLN A 518 9.64 4.62 -30.62
CA GLN A 518 8.91 3.72 -29.73
C GLN A 518 7.42 3.65 -30.09
N ALA A 519 6.78 4.80 -30.34
CA ALA A 519 5.39 4.88 -30.78
C ALA A 519 5.17 4.18 -32.12
N SER A 520 6.09 4.35 -33.07
CA SER A 520 6.03 3.64 -34.35
C SER A 520 6.13 2.12 -34.18
N THR A 521 6.97 1.64 -33.27
CA THR A 521 7.08 0.21 -32.94
C THR A 521 5.80 -0.30 -32.25
N PHE A 522 5.26 0.46 -31.29
CA PHE A 522 4.00 0.12 -30.62
C PHE A 522 2.83 -0.02 -31.62
N LEU A 523 2.69 0.95 -32.53
CA LEU A 523 1.66 0.92 -33.56
C LEU A 523 1.81 -0.29 -34.50
N LYS A 524 3.05 -0.73 -34.80
CA LYS A 524 3.28 -1.99 -35.53
C LYS A 524 2.84 -3.20 -34.72
N VAL A 525 3.14 -3.24 -33.41
CA VAL A 525 2.70 -4.33 -32.54
C VAL A 525 1.17 -4.45 -32.50
N LEU A 526 0.45 -3.33 -32.41
CA LEU A 526 -1.03 -3.33 -32.44
C LEU A 526 -1.62 -3.69 -33.81
N ASN A 527 -0.87 -3.50 -34.90
CA ASN A 527 -1.29 -3.98 -36.22
C ASN A 527 -1.03 -5.49 -36.39
N ASP A 528 0.02 -6.00 -35.76
CA ASP A 528 0.42 -7.41 -35.83
C ASP A 528 -0.44 -8.31 -34.91
N LEU A 529 -0.83 -7.80 -33.75
CA LEU A 529 -1.50 -8.56 -32.68
C LEU A 529 -2.78 -7.86 -32.23
N PRO A 530 -3.83 -8.63 -31.86
CA PRO A 530 -5.04 -8.05 -31.29
C PRO A 530 -4.73 -7.39 -29.93
N PRO A 531 -5.40 -6.27 -29.57
CA PRO A 531 -5.16 -5.56 -28.31
C PRO A 531 -5.23 -6.44 -27.06
N GLU A 532 -6.07 -7.48 -27.07
CA GLU A 532 -6.25 -8.41 -25.95
C GLU A 532 -5.00 -9.23 -25.63
N GLU A 533 -4.08 -9.40 -26.60
CA GLU A 533 -2.83 -10.14 -26.42
C GLU A 533 -1.68 -9.28 -25.86
N VAL A 534 -1.80 -7.94 -25.92
CA VAL A 534 -0.75 -7.00 -25.47
C VAL A 534 -1.26 -5.90 -24.51
N PRO A 535 -2.09 -6.24 -23.50
CA PRO A 535 -2.70 -5.24 -22.61
C PRO A 535 -1.67 -4.44 -21.80
N ASP A 536 -0.61 -5.10 -21.32
CA ASP A 536 0.40 -4.45 -20.48
C ASP A 536 1.24 -3.46 -21.31
N VAL A 537 1.49 -3.79 -22.58
CA VAL A 537 2.15 -2.89 -23.53
C VAL A 537 1.28 -1.66 -23.83
N ILE A 538 -0.03 -1.86 -23.96
CA ILE A 538 -1.00 -0.77 -24.15
C ILE A 538 -1.01 0.16 -22.94
N GLU A 539 -1.04 -0.40 -21.73
CA GLU A 539 -0.97 0.37 -20.49
C GLU A 539 0.31 1.23 -20.45
N ASP A 540 1.48 0.59 -20.58
CA ASP A 540 2.77 1.28 -20.50
C ASP A 540 2.94 2.33 -21.61
N PHE A 541 2.43 2.06 -22.81
CA PHE A 541 2.47 3.03 -23.91
C PHE A 541 1.63 4.27 -23.63
N PHE A 542 0.40 4.12 -23.14
CA PHE A 542 -0.45 5.28 -22.87
C PHE A 542 0.01 6.05 -21.64
N ARG A 543 0.60 5.39 -20.64
CA ARG A 543 1.30 6.08 -19.52
C ARG A 543 2.47 6.93 -20.04
N LEU A 544 3.34 6.35 -20.88
CA LEU A 544 4.43 7.10 -21.53
C LEU A 544 3.90 8.27 -22.37
N THR A 545 2.80 8.07 -23.10
CA THR A 545 2.21 9.10 -23.96
C THR A 545 1.63 10.26 -23.16
N VAL A 546 1.08 10.01 -21.96
CA VAL A 546 0.62 11.06 -21.03
C VAL A 546 1.79 11.94 -20.58
N ASP A 547 2.94 11.36 -20.24
CA ASP A 547 4.14 12.12 -19.89
C ASP A 547 4.64 12.93 -21.10
N VAL A 548 4.65 12.35 -22.30
CA VAL A 548 5.01 13.08 -23.53
C VAL A 548 4.04 14.21 -23.83
N LEU A 549 2.73 14.04 -23.59
CA LEU A 549 1.75 15.12 -23.72
C LEU A 549 2.08 16.27 -22.75
N SER A 550 2.50 15.94 -21.53
CA SER A 550 2.83 16.92 -20.50
C SER A 550 4.10 17.72 -20.84
N PHE A 551 5.16 17.06 -21.32
CA PHE A 551 6.47 17.69 -21.55
C PHE A 551 6.71 18.16 -22.99
N HIS A 552 6.05 17.56 -23.98
CA HIS A 552 6.21 17.88 -25.41
C HIS A 552 4.89 18.11 -26.19
N PRO A 553 3.89 18.84 -25.62
CA PRO A 553 2.58 19.01 -26.26
C PRO A 553 2.66 19.66 -27.65
N HIS A 554 3.60 20.61 -27.81
CA HIS A 554 3.82 21.35 -29.05
C HIS A 554 4.41 20.51 -30.19
N LYS A 555 4.96 19.33 -29.89
CA LYS A 555 5.49 18.40 -30.90
C LYS A 555 4.52 17.27 -31.18
N ILE A 556 3.96 16.66 -30.13
CA ILE A 556 3.17 15.43 -30.27
C ILE A 556 1.77 15.69 -30.80
N ILE A 557 1.07 16.73 -30.35
CA ILE A 557 -0.30 17.03 -30.78
C ILE A 557 -0.40 17.34 -32.28
N PRO A 558 0.48 18.17 -32.89
CA PRO A 558 0.46 18.39 -34.34
C PRO A 558 1.12 17.27 -35.15
N SER A 559 1.72 16.25 -34.52
CA SER A 559 2.39 15.15 -35.23
C SER A 559 1.39 14.29 -35.99
N LEU A 560 1.80 13.79 -37.16
CA LEU A 560 1.00 12.85 -37.95
C LEU A 560 0.79 11.52 -37.22
N LEU A 561 1.71 11.14 -36.32
CA LEU A 561 1.58 9.94 -35.49
C LEU A 561 0.39 10.02 -34.52
N MET A 562 -0.04 11.23 -34.14
CA MET A 562 -1.14 11.40 -33.18
C MET A 562 -2.45 10.81 -33.70
N VAL A 563 -2.69 10.86 -35.03
CA VAL A 563 -3.88 10.25 -35.63
C VAL A 563 -3.92 8.75 -35.34
N SER A 564 -2.81 8.05 -35.61
CA SER A 564 -2.70 6.61 -35.38
C SER A 564 -2.71 6.25 -33.89
N ILE A 565 -2.11 7.08 -33.03
CA ILE A 565 -2.16 6.91 -31.57
C ILE A 565 -3.60 7.04 -31.06
N PHE A 566 -4.36 8.00 -31.57
CA PHE A 566 -5.76 8.20 -31.19
C PHE A 566 -6.66 7.05 -31.66
N GLN A 567 -6.43 6.54 -32.87
CA GLN A 567 -7.10 5.33 -33.37
C GLN A 567 -6.77 4.10 -32.53
N ALA A 568 -5.50 3.93 -32.16
CA ALA A 568 -5.06 2.88 -31.24
C ALA A 568 -5.75 3.00 -29.86
N ALA A 569 -5.92 4.21 -29.34
CA ALA A 569 -6.66 4.45 -28.09
C ALA A 569 -8.12 4.01 -28.22
N CYS A 570 -8.79 4.37 -29.32
CA CYS A 570 -10.17 3.93 -29.59
C CYS A 570 -10.29 2.39 -29.68
N SER A 571 -9.28 1.72 -30.23
CA SER A 571 -9.21 0.25 -30.27
C SER A 571 -9.01 -0.34 -28.86
N ALA A 572 -8.12 0.24 -28.06
CA ALA A 572 -7.84 -0.20 -26.68
C ALA A 572 -9.07 -0.07 -25.75
N LEU A 573 -10.01 0.84 -26.02
CA LEU A 573 -11.28 0.93 -25.27
C LEU A 573 -12.20 -0.31 -25.44
N ALA A 574 -11.88 -1.25 -26.33
CA ALA A 574 -12.59 -2.52 -26.43
C ALA A 574 -12.11 -3.58 -25.39
N LEU A 575 -11.00 -3.31 -24.69
CA LEU A 575 -10.44 -4.23 -23.70
C LEU A 575 -11.39 -4.45 -22.51
N LEU A 576 -11.22 -5.59 -21.85
CA LEU A 576 -11.96 -5.98 -20.63
C LEU A 576 -11.07 -5.97 -19.37
N LYS A 577 -9.85 -5.41 -19.47
CA LYS A 577 -8.92 -5.24 -18.36
C LYS A 577 -8.96 -3.80 -17.86
N GLU A 578 -8.89 -3.62 -16.55
CA GLU A 578 -9.11 -2.31 -15.90
C GLU A 578 -7.94 -1.35 -16.12
N GLU A 579 -6.71 -1.81 -15.90
CA GLU A 579 -5.51 -0.98 -15.87
C GLU A 579 -5.18 -0.36 -17.25
N PRO A 580 -5.21 -1.11 -18.37
CA PRO A 580 -5.01 -0.53 -19.70
C PRO A 580 -6.14 0.44 -20.11
N LEU A 581 -7.39 0.16 -19.68
CA LEU A 581 -8.51 1.06 -19.93
C LEU A 581 -8.33 2.39 -19.19
N LEU A 582 -7.96 2.35 -17.91
CA LEU A 582 -7.69 3.55 -17.12
C LEU A 582 -6.56 4.38 -17.74
N ALA A 583 -5.45 3.75 -18.14
CA ALA A 583 -4.35 4.44 -18.81
C ALA A 583 -4.78 5.09 -20.15
N THR A 584 -5.59 4.38 -20.93
CA THR A 584 -6.11 4.88 -22.22
C THR A 584 -7.09 6.04 -22.02
N LEU A 585 -8.01 5.93 -21.06
CA LEU A 585 -8.99 6.98 -20.73
C LEU A 585 -8.30 8.23 -20.17
N GLN A 586 -7.27 8.05 -19.34
CA GLN A 586 -6.42 9.12 -18.84
C GLN A 586 -5.73 9.87 -19.99
N PHE A 587 -5.10 9.13 -20.92
CA PHE A 587 -4.51 9.71 -22.13
C PHE A 587 -5.53 10.52 -22.93
N LEU A 588 -6.72 9.97 -23.18
CA LEU A 588 -7.77 10.65 -23.94
C LEU A 588 -8.23 11.93 -23.24
N ARG A 589 -8.42 11.89 -21.92
CA ARG A 589 -8.83 13.05 -21.12
C ARG A 589 -7.78 14.16 -21.20
N ASP A 590 -6.51 13.82 -21.02
CA ASP A 590 -5.42 14.79 -21.01
C ASP A 590 -5.19 15.37 -22.42
N PHE A 591 -5.27 14.53 -23.47
CA PHE A 591 -5.25 14.98 -24.86
C PHE A 591 -6.40 15.98 -25.16
N LEU A 592 -7.62 15.66 -24.74
CA LEU A 592 -8.78 16.53 -24.93
C LEU A 592 -8.64 17.86 -24.18
N ALA A 593 -8.01 17.86 -22.99
CA ALA A 593 -7.79 19.07 -22.22
C ALA A 593 -6.98 20.14 -22.99
N TYR A 594 -6.03 19.72 -23.84
CA TYR A 594 -5.30 20.63 -24.73
C TYR A 594 -6.16 21.30 -25.81
N GLY A 595 -7.37 20.80 -26.06
CA GLY A 595 -8.35 21.43 -26.95
C GLY A 595 -9.03 22.66 -26.34
N GLY A 596 -9.00 22.78 -25.01
CA GLY A 596 -9.64 23.87 -24.25
C GLY A 596 -8.72 25.07 -24.05
N GLU A 597 -9.25 26.11 -23.41
CA GLU A 597 -8.47 27.32 -23.10
C GLU A 597 -7.49 27.10 -21.95
N ALA A 598 -7.83 26.27 -20.95
CA ALA A 598 -6.99 26.03 -19.79
C ALA A 598 -5.92 24.95 -20.06
N SER A 599 -4.67 25.25 -19.73
CA SER A 599 -3.59 24.26 -19.78
C SER A 599 -3.83 23.15 -18.74
N PRO A 600 -3.73 21.86 -19.12
CA PRO A 600 -3.82 20.75 -18.15
C PRO A 600 -2.57 20.65 -17.26
N THR A 601 -1.45 21.24 -17.69
CA THR A 601 -0.20 21.25 -16.93
C THR A 601 -0.05 22.56 -16.14
N SER A 602 0.28 22.42 -14.85
CA SER A 602 0.62 23.53 -13.96
C SER A 602 2.13 23.78 -13.99
N PHE A 603 2.55 24.99 -14.35
CA PHE A 603 3.96 25.37 -14.41
C PHE A 603 4.33 26.28 -13.23
N TYR A 604 5.44 25.98 -12.55
CA TYR A 604 6.07 26.92 -11.61
C TYR A 604 7.04 27.81 -12.39
N GLY A 605 6.58 28.98 -12.81
CA GLY A 605 7.38 29.99 -13.51
C GLY A 605 6.70 31.36 -13.49
N ASP A 606 7.45 32.42 -13.74
CA ASP A 606 6.95 33.81 -13.72
C ASP A 606 5.72 33.96 -14.62
N GLU A 607 4.56 34.20 -13.99
CA GLU A 607 3.25 34.35 -14.62
C GLU A 607 3.20 35.44 -15.71
N ALA A 608 4.24 36.28 -15.79
CA ALA A 608 4.34 37.42 -16.69
C ALA A 608 4.69 37.08 -18.15
N THR A 609 5.20 35.87 -18.46
CA THR A 609 5.79 35.59 -19.79
C THR A 609 5.17 34.44 -20.59
N ARG A 610 4.29 33.61 -20.01
CA ARG A 610 3.59 32.54 -20.76
C ARG A 610 2.07 32.71 -20.67
N PRO A 611 1.33 32.66 -21.80
CA PRO A 611 -0.13 32.59 -21.76
C PRO A 611 -0.55 31.39 -20.90
N ARG A 612 -1.45 31.60 -19.93
CA ARG A 612 -1.96 30.53 -19.03
C ARG A 612 -2.78 29.44 -19.75
N GLY A 613 -2.90 29.54 -21.07
CA GLY A 613 -3.79 28.71 -21.86
C GLY A 613 -3.10 28.03 -23.05
N ASN A 614 -3.74 26.99 -23.56
CA ASN A 614 -3.21 26.22 -24.68
C ASN A 614 -3.09 27.12 -25.93
N PRO A 615 -1.98 27.03 -26.70
CA PRO A 615 -1.84 27.80 -27.94
C PRO A 615 -2.99 27.51 -28.93
N PRO A 616 -3.48 28.52 -29.69
CA PRO A 616 -4.58 28.32 -30.63
C PRO A 616 -4.32 27.22 -31.67
N GLU A 617 -3.07 27.05 -32.08
CA GLU A 617 -2.65 26.00 -33.02
C GLU A 617 -2.85 24.60 -32.43
N ILE A 618 -2.56 24.42 -31.14
CA ILE A 618 -2.75 23.16 -30.40
C ILE A 618 -4.24 22.88 -30.22
N GLN A 619 -5.01 23.89 -29.81
CA GLN A 619 -6.46 23.76 -29.70
C GLN A 619 -7.10 23.35 -31.03
N ALA A 620 -6.66 23.97 -32.13
CA ALA A 620 -7.14 23.68 -33.48
C ALA A 620 -6.74 22.27 -33.94
N ALA A 621 -5.54 21.79 -33.59
CA ALA A 621 -5.10 20.44 -33.91
C ALA A 621 -5.96 19.37 -33.20
N VAL A 622 -6.24 19.54 -31.90
CA VAL A 622 -7.14 18.63 -31.14
C VAL A 622 -8.54 18.63 -31.75
N LYS A 623 -9.12 19.80 -32.02
CA LYS A 623 -10.46 19.92 -32.62
C LYS A 623 -10.53 19.31 -34.02
N ARG A 624 -9.46 19.43 -34.82
CA ARG A 624 -9.36 18.81 -36.15
C ARG A 624 -9.37 17.29 -36.04
N LEU A 625 -8.61 16.70 -35.11
CA LEU A 625 -8.60 15.26 -34.92
C LEU A 625 -9.98 14.76 -34.46
N LEU A 626 -10.63 15.48 -33.54
CA LEU A 626 -11.99 15.15 -33.12
C LEU A 626 -13.01 15.21 -34.24
N SER A 627 -12.86 16.12 -35.21
CA SER A 627 -13.78 16.15 -36.36
C SER A 627 -13.69 14.90 -37.25
N VAL A 628 -12.59 14.15 -37.18
CA VAL A 628 -12.36 12.94 -37.97
C VAL A 628 -12.72 11.68 -37.17
N GLU A 629 -12.22 11.58 -35.93
CA GLU A 629 -12.30 10.34 -35.12
C GLU A 629 -13.30 10.44 -33.94
N GLY A 630 -13.95 11.59 -33.76
CA GLY A 630 -14.78 11.87 -32.58
C GLY A 630 -16.02 10.97 -32.46
N GLU A 631 -16.63 10.59 -33.59
CA GLU A 631 -17.80 9.69 -33.58
C GLU A 631 -17.43 8.30 -33.04
N VAL A 632 -16.29 7.75 -33.49
CA VAL A 632 -15.77 6.46 -33.02
C VAL A 632 -15.48 6.52 -31.52
N LEU A 633 -14.88 7.60 -31.03
CA LEU A 633 -14.61 7.75 -29.61
C LEU A 633 -15.89 7.78 -28.77
N VAL A 634 -16.91 8.56 -29.16
CA VAL A 634 -18.22 8.58 -28.46
C VAL A 634 -18.82 7.19 -28.42
N GLN A 635 -18.80 6.49 -29.55
CA GLN A 635 -19.33 5.15 -29.67
C GLN A 635 -18.62 4.18 -28.71
N ARG A 636 -17.28 4.15 -28.72
CA ARG A 636 -16.48 3.25 -27.88
C ARG A 636 -16.67 3.52 -26.39
N VAL A 637 -16.63 4.78 -25.97
CA VAL A 637 -16.80 5.15 -24.56
C VAL A 637 -18.22 4.86 -24.06
N LEU A 638 -19.25 5.22 -24.83
CA LEU A 638 -20.63 5.01 -24.42
C LEU A 638 -20.98 3.52 -24.33
N VAL A 639 -20.58 2.73 -25.35
CA VAL A 639 -20.75 1.27 -25.35
C VAL A 639 -19.97 0.65 -24.19
N GLY A 640 -18.74 1.12 -23.95
CA GLY A 640 -17.93 0.72 -22.80
C GLY A 640 -18.69 0.88 -21.48
N MET A 641 -19.19 2.09 -21.20
CA MET A 641 -19.97 2.39 -19.99
C MET A 641 -21.26 1.57 -19.88
N MET A 642 -21.93 1.26 -20.99
CA MET A 642 -23.18 0.48 -20.97
C MET A 642 -22.96 -1.02 -20.72
N TYR A 643 -21.86 -1.60 -21.22
CA TYR A 643 -21.69 -3.05 -21.27
C TYR A 643 -20.44 -3.58 -20.58
N SER A 644 -19.25 -3.03 -20.86
CA SER A 644 -17.98 -3.69 -20.56
C SER A 644 -17.16 -3.06 -19.42
N PHE A 645 -17.21 -1.74 -19.25
CA PHE A 645 -16.30 -1.05 -18.34
C PHE A 645 -16.51 -1.44 -16.87
N PRO A 646 -15.42 -1.71 -16.11
CA PRO A 646 -15.43 -1.74 -14.65
C PRO A 646 -15.97 -0.43 -14.08
N ARG A 647 -16.47 -0.46 -12.83
CA ARG A 647 -17.04 0.74 -12.19
C ARG A 647 -15.98 1.83 -12.00
N ASP A 648 -14.74 1.45 -11.76
CA ASP A 648 -13.63 2.36 -11.52
C ASP A 648 -13.22 3.15 -12.78
N CYS A 649 -13.58 2.67 -13.98
CA CYS A 649 -13.37 3.43 -15.23
C CYS A 649 -14.46 4.49 -15.50
N PHE A 650 -15.58 4.48 -14.77
CA PHE A 650 -16.71 5.40 -15.04
C PHE A 650 -16.35 6.88 -14.83
N PRO A 651 -15.63 7.26 -13.76
CA PRO A 651 -15.21 8.65 -13.56
C PRO A 651 -14.38 9.21 -14.73
N ASP A 652 -13.49 8.41 -15.32
CA ASP A 652 -12.65 8.83 -16.44
C ASP A 652 -13.41 8.78 -17.78
N ALA A 653 -14.18 7.71 -18.04
CA ALA A 653 -15.01 7.58 -19.23
C ALA A 653 -16.04 8.74 -19.37
N SER A 654 -16.73 9.05 -18.27
CA SER A 654 -17.64 10.21 -18.22
C SER A 654 -16.89 11.55 -18.32
N GLY A 655 -15.64 11.61 -17.83
CA GLY A 655 -14.73 12.73 -18.00
C GLY A 655 -14.36 12.98 -19.47
N VAL A 656 -14.05 11.92 -20.23
CA VAL A 656 -13.79 11.98 -21.68
C VAL A 656 -14.99 12.55 -22.43
N LEU A 657 -16.20 12.00 -22.20
CA LEU A 657 -17.42 12.51 -22.83
C LEU A 657 -17.68 13.99 -22.48
N LEU A 658 -17.51 14.36 -21.21
CA LEU A 658 -17.67 15.75 -20.78
C LEU A 658 -16.68 16.68 -21.48
N ALA A 659 -15.41 16.28 -21.60
CA ALA A 659 -14.39 17.06 -22.30
C ALA A 659 -14.75 17.23 -23.78
N MET A 660 -15.23 16.19 -24.45
CA MET A 660 -15.73 16.31 -25.82
C MET A 660 -16.89 17.31 -25.95
N PHE A 661 -17.87 17.26 -25.05
CA PHE A 661 -18.99 18.21 -25.03
C PHE A 661 -18.54 19.66 -24.77
N GLN A 662 -17.48 19.87 -24.00
CA GLN A 662 -16.90 21.21 -23.78
C GLN A 662 -16.21 21.76 -25.03
N LEU A 663 -15.70 20.89 -25.92
CA LEU A 663 -14.97 21.29 -27.12
C LEU A 663 -15.88 21.48 -28.35
N VAL A 664 -16.76 20.51 -28.61
CA VAL A 664 -17.60 20.43 -29.82
C VAL A 664 -19.01 19.91 -29.50
N PRO A 665 -19.81 20.65 -28.69
CA PRO A 665 -21.07 20.15 -28.12
C PRO A 665 -22.09 19.66 -29.15
N GLU A 666 -22.30 20.41 -30.23
CA GLU A 666 -23.30 20.08 -31.27
C GLU A 666 -22.94 18.80 -32.04
N GLN A 667 -21.65 18.60 -32.32
CA GLN A 667 -21.15 17.41 -33.02
C GLN A 667 -21.29 16.19 -32.13
N VAL A 668 -20.91 16.31 -30.86
CA VAL A 668 -21.00 15.21 -29.88
C VAL A 668 -22.46 14.83 -29.61
N ALA A 669 -23.38 15.81 -29.55
CA ALA A 669 -24.81 15.51 -29.45
C ALA A 669 -25.33 14.71 -30.66
N THR A 670 -24.81 14.99 -31.85
CA THR A 670 -25.15 14.26 -33.08
C THR A 670 -24.60 12.83 -33.03
N TRP A 671 -23.32 12.66 -32.69
CA TRP A 671 -22.67 11.34 -32.55
C TRP A 671 -23.32 10.49 -31.45
N LEU A 672 -23.72 11.10 -30.34
CA LEU A 672 -24.50 10.46 -29.29
C LEU A 672 -25.83 9.92 -29.84
N GLY A 673 -26.56 10.73 -30.62
CA GLY A 673 -27.79 10.32 -31.28
C GLY A 673 -27.59 9.12 -32.20
N ASN A 674 -26.55 9.16 -33.04
CA ASN A 674 -26.17 8.05 -33.92
C ASN A 674 -25.86 6.78 -33.11
N THR A 675 -25.10 6.91 -32.02
CA THR A 675 -24.72 5.77 -31.16
C THR A 675 -25.94 5.15 -30.48
N VAL A 676 -26.85 5.97 -29.95
CA VAL A 676 -28.10 5.50 -29.32
C VAL A 676 -29.00 4.79 -30.34
N ALA A 677 -29.05 5.28 -31.59
CA ALA A 677 -29.82 4.64 -32.66
C ALA A 677 -29.28 3.26 -33.07
N LEU A 678 -27.99 2.98 -32.82
CA LEU A 678 -27.35 1.68 -33.07
C LEU A 678 -27.62 0.65 -31.96
N LEU A 679 -28.29 1.02 -30.86
CA LEU A 679 -28.57 0.09 -29.78
C LEU A 679 -29.61 -0.97 -30.17
N PRO A 680 -29.55 -2.18 -29.58
CA PRO A 680 -30.44 -3.28 -29.95
C PRO A 680 -31.92 -2.87 -29.90
N PRO A 681 -32.73 -3.26 -30.90
CA PRO A 681 -34.15 -2.94 -30.92
C PRO A 681 -34.83 -3.51 -29.67
N GLY A 682 -35.62 -2.68 -28.99
CA GLY A 682 -36.29 -3.03 -27.73
C GLY A 682 -35.47 -2.78 -26.46
N SER A 683 -34.18 -2.44 -26.56
CA SER A 683 -33.35 -2.17 -25.38
C SER A 683 -33.60 -0.79 -24.75
N ILE A 684 -34.17 0.16 -25.50
CA ILE A 684 -34.62 1.51 -25.08
C ILE A 684 -35.91 1.85 -25.84
N SER A 685 -36.84 2.55 -25.19
CA SER A 685 -38.05 3.04 -25.87
C SER A 685 -37.78 4.32 -26.67
N PRO A 686 -38.47 4.58 -27.79
CA PRO A 686 -38.28 5.82 -28.56
C PRO A 686 -38.45 7.09 -27.70
N GLN A 687 -39.40 7.09 -26.77
CA GLN A 687 -39.62 8.20 -25.84
C GLN A 687 -38.43 8.44 -24.89
N GLU A 688 -37.77 7.39 -24.41
CA GLU A 688 -36.59 7.49 -23.54
C GLU A 688 -35.39 8.05 -24.32
N SER A 689 -35.20 7.60 -25.57
CA SER A 689 -34.18 8.14 -26.48
C SER A 689 -34.41 9.61 -26.79
N ASP A 690 -35.63 9.99 -27.20
CA ASP A 690 -35.98 11.38 -27.51
C ASP A 690 -35.83 12.28 -26.27
N ARG A 691 -36.21 11.78 -25.09
CA ARG A 691 -36.03 12.51 -23.82
C ARG A 691 -34.55 12.76 -23.51
N LEU A 692 -33.68 11.76 -23.69
CA LEU A 692 -32.25 11.92 -23.48
C LEU A 692 -31.69 13.00 -24.43
N LEU A 693 -31.95 12.89 -25.73
CA LEU A 693 -31.43 13.82 -26.74
C LEU A 693 -31.96 15.25 -26.54
N ASN A 694 -33.24 15.41 -26.20
CA ASN A 694 -33.83 16.71 -25.91
C ASN A 694 -33.23 17.34 -24.65
N ASN A 695 -33.02 16.55 -23.58
CA ASN A 695 -32.35 17.03 -22.37
C ASN A 695 -30.90 17.47 -22.66
N VAL A 696 -30.16 16.72 -23.48
CA VAL A 696 -28.79 17.09 -23.88
C VAL A 696 -28.80 18.41 -24.66
N ARG A 697 -29.66 18.55 -25.68
CA ARG A 697 -29.79 19.81 -26.45
C ARG A 697 -30.15 20.99 -25.55
N GLN A 698 -31.10 20.82 -24.64
CA GLN A 698 -31.48 21.87 -23.69
C GLN A 698 -30.29 22.31 -22.81
N ARG A 699 -29.46 21.39 -22.33
CA ARG A 699 -28.28 21.72 -21.52
C ARG A 699 -27.19 22.41 -22.33
N ILE A 700 -27.06 22.10 -23.62
CA ILE A 700 -26.15 22.80 -24.54
C ILE A 700 -26.64 24.24 -24.74
N GLU A 701 -27.92 24.44 -25.07
CA GLU A 701 -28.53 25.77 -25.25
C GLU A 701 -28.44 26.63 -23.98
N SER A 702 -28.59 26.02 -22.80
CA SER A 702 -28.50 26.72 -21.51
C SER A 702 -27.07 26.92 -20.99
N GLY A 703 -26.04 26.43 -21.72
CA GLY A 703 -24.64 26.49 -21.29
C GLY A 703 -24.27 25.62 -20.09
N GLU A 704 -25.16 24.71 -19.66
CA GLU A 704 -24.97 23.86 -18.47
C GLU A 704 -24.27 22.53 -18.81
N ILE A 705 -23.18 22.60 -19.58
CA ILE A 705 -22.49 21.44 -20.16
C ILE A 705 -22.08 20.41 -19.10
N ARG A 706 -21.67 20.87 -17.91
CA ARG A 706 -21.28 19.97 -16.79
C ARG A 706 -22.40 19.04 -16.33
N LYS A 707 -23.67 19.46 -16.46
CA LYS A 707 -24.82 18.63 -16.06
C LYS A 707 -25.10 17.50 -17.05
N ILE A 708 -24.56 17.56 -18.27
CA ILE A 708 -24.66 16.48 -19.28
C ILE A 708 -23.98 15.21 -18.76
N ARG A 709 -22.89 15.34 -18.00
CA ARG A 709 -22.18 14.21 -17.40
C ARG A 709 -23.09 13.33 -16.55
N MET A 710 -23.84 13.93 -15.62
CA MET A 710 -24.79 13.20 -14.76
C MET A 710 -25.89 12.52 -15.59
N LEU A 711 -26.41 13.20 -16.63
CA LEU A 711 -27.42 12.63 -17.51
C LEU A 711 -26.93 11.36 -18.23
N LEU A 712 -25.67 11.36 -18.70
CA LEU A 712 -25.08 10.20 -19.37
C LEU A 712 -24.73 9.08 -18.38
N GLU A 713 -24.24 9.41 -17.20
CA GLU A 713 -24.00 8.43 -16.12
C GLU A 713 -25.30 7.75 -15.69
N ASP A 714 -26.38 8.51 -15.47
CA ASP A 714 -27.70 7.98 -15.12
C ASP A 714 -28.25 7.08 -16.22
N PHE A 715 -28.15 7.52 -17.48
CA PHE A 715 -28.60 6.77 -18.65
C PHE A 715 -27.85 5.44 -18.78
N THR A 716 -26.51 5.47 -18.77
CA THR A 716 -25.67 4.27 -18.91
C THR A 716 -25.86 3.30 -17.74
N ASN A 717 -25.97 3.81 -16.51
CA ASN A 717 -26.26 2.99 -15.32
C ASN A 717 -27.65 2.35 -15.37
N SER A 718 -28.67 3.10 -15.78
CA SER A 718 -30.04 2.60 -15.97
C SER A 718 -30.06 1.50 -17.03
N TYR A 719 -29.41 1.75 -18.18
CA TYR A 719 -29.30 0.78 -19.27
C TYR A 719 -28.63 -0.51 -18.81
N ARG A 720 -27.47 -0.40 -18.13
CA ARG A 720 -26.70 -1.55 -17.63
C ARG A 720 -27.51 -2.39 -16.64
N ARG A 721 -28.22 -1.75 -15.70
CA ARG A 721 -29.10 -2.42 -14.74
C ARG A 721 -30.26 -3.16 -15.41
N ARG A 722 -30.83 -2.60 -16.49
CA ARG A 722 -31.96 -3.21 -17.21
C ARG A 722 -31.55 -4.35 -18.12
N ASN A 723 -30.45 -4.19 -18.86
CA ASN A 723 -30.13 -5.02 -20.03
C ASN A 723 -28.92 -5.96 -19.85
N VAL A 724 -28.04 -5.68 -18.88
CA VAL A 724 -26.77 -6.42 -18.71
C VAL A 724 -26.73 -7.19 -17.40
N ALA A 725 -27.21 -6.59 -16.31
CA ALA A 725 -27.33 -7.22 -15.00
C ALA A 725 -28.75 -7.07 -14.41
N PRO A 726 -29.79 -7.63 -15.08
CA PRO A 726 -31.15 -7.56 -14.58
C PRO A 726 -31.25 -8.27 -13.23
N ARG A 727 -31.89 -7.60 -12.26
CA ARG A 727 -32.34 -8.25 -11.02
C ARG A 727 -33.53 -9.15 -11.40
N GLU A 728 -33.22 -10.44 -11.56
CA GLU A 728 -34.14 -11.56 -11.84
C GLU A 728 -34.83 -11.57 -13.23
N GLY A 729 -34.77 -12.73 -13.90
CA GLY A 729 -35.79 -13.17 -14.87
C GLY A 729 -35.66 -12.76 -16.35
N LEU A 730 -34.77 -11.85 -16.74
CA LEU A 730 -34.52 -11.52 -18.15
C LEU A 730 -33.11 -11.97 -18.55
N GLY A 731 -33.00 -12.85 -19.55
CA GLY A 731 -31.74 -13.49 -19.95
C GLY A 731 -30.62 -12.48 -20.26
N ARG A 732 -29.37 -12.87 -19.98
CA ARG A 732 -28.17 -12.09 -20.29
C ARG A 732 -28.10 -11.81 -21.79
N LEU A 733 -28.01 -10.54 -22.19
CA LEU A 733 -27.51 -10.19 -23.53
C LEU A 733 -26.00 -10.41 -23.51
N GLU A 734 -25.51 -11.45 -24.20
CA GLU A 734 -24.08 -11.71 -24.31
C GLU A 734 -23.37 -10.58 -25.08
N ALA A 735 -22.24 -10.12 -24.53
CA ALA A 735 -21.37 -9.11 -25.13
C ALA A 735 -20.80 -9.51 -26.51
N THR A 736 -20.86 -10.80 -26.86
CA THR A 736 -20.37 -11.37 -28.13
C THR A 736 -21.08 -10.85 -29.38
N LYS A 737 -22.26 -10.22 -29.26
CA LYS A 737 -22.99 -9.63 -30.39
C LYS A 737 -22.49 -8.25 -30.85
N PHE A 738 -21.53 -7.64 -30.14
CA PHE A 738 -21.01 -6.30 -30.45
C PHE A 738 -19.51 -6.33 -30.77
N ARG A 739 -19.15 -6.90 -31.93
CA ARG A 739 -17.91 -6.52 -32.63
C ARG A 739 -18.31 -5.60 -33.77
N PHE A 740 -18.12 -4.30 -33.60
CA PHE A 740 -18.13 -3.38 -34.73
C PHE A 740 -16.90 -3.71 -35.59
N ALA A 741 -17.12 -4.10 -36.84
CA ALA A 741 -16.05 -4.15 -37.83
C ALA A 741 -15.64 -2.70 -38.10
N GLY A 742 -14.57 -2.28 -37.42
CA GLY A 742 -13.82 -1.07 -37.66
C GLY A 742 -12.36 -1.47 -37.61
#